data_AF-A0A314UCC1-F1
#
_entry.id   AF-A0A314UCC1-F1
#
_cell.length_a   1.000
_cell.length_b   1.000
_cell.length_c   1.000
_cell.angle_alpha   90.00
_cell.angle_beta   90.00
_cell.angle_gamma   90.00
#
_symmetry.space_group_name_H-M   'P 1'
#
loop_
_entity.id
_entity.type
_entity.pdbx_description
1 polymer ?
#
loop_
_entity_poly.entity_id
_entity_poly.type
_entity_poly.pdbx_seq_one_letter_code
_entity_poly.pdbx_strand_id
1 'polypeptide(L)'
;MAMELNKILEDYIDENTGQPVMPSVSGENAFLNSIVKPIYDTIKAEVQSSKNGTAPHSVWRNYDDINEYFWSKRCFEKLKWPVDIGSNFFVTSSKSRHVGKTGFVEQRSFWNLFRSFDKLWIMLILFLQAAIIVAWEEREYPWQALEEREVQVKVLTVFFTWAGFRFLQSLLDVGMQYSLVSRETLGLGVRMVSKSIVAAGWIIVFGVFYGRIWTQRNQDRQWSAEANKRVVNFLLVAAVFILPELLALVLFILPWVRNFLENTNWKIFYMLSWWFQSRTFVGRGLREGLMDNIKYTLFWIFVLATKFFFSYFMQIKPMIRPSKALIKMKDVNYEWHQFFGNSNKFAVGLLWLPIVLIYLMDLQIFYAIYSSLVGAGVGLFAHLGEIRNIGQLRLRFQFFASAIQFNLMPEEQLLNARGTLRSKFNDAIHRLKLRYGLGRPYKKLESNQVEATKFALIWNEIILIFREEDIISDCELELLELPQNSWNVRVIRWPCFLLCNELLLALSQAKELVDAPDKWLWYKICKNEYRRCAVLEAYDCIKHLLLDIIKRNTEEHSIMTVLFQEIDHSVQIERFTKTFKTTALPQLHAKLIKLVELLSKPKKDANQVVNALQAIYEIAIRDFFKEKRTTEQLMEDGLASRNPASSAGLLFENAVELPDPNNVFFYRQVRRLHTILTSRDSMQNIPVNLEARRRIAFFSNSLFMNMPHAPQVEKMMAFSVLTRTTVKKYCTTRNNCALRMKMGFLSCIIYRQFMLMSGKILRRGCAEKEW
;
A
#
# COMPACT_ATOMS: atom_id res chain seq x y z
N MET A 1 27.70 12.47 -34.08
CA MET A 1 27.30 11.07 -34.15
C MET A 1 26.13 10.88 -35.12
N ALA A 2 24.92 11.40 -34.84
CA ALA A 2 23.77 11.23 -35.74
C ALA A 2 24.02 11.75 -37.17
N MET A 3 24.70 12.90 -37.32
CA MET A 3 25.08 13.40 -38.65
C MET A 3 26.09 12.51 -39.38
N GLU A 4 27.05 11.90 -38.66
CA GLU A 4 27.99 10.95 -39.26
C GLU A 4 27.29 9.67 -39.68
N LEU A 5 26.38 9.15 -38.82
CA LEU A 5 25.58 7.98 -39.13
C LEU A 5 24.70 8.21 -40.37
N ASN A 6 24.06 9.39 -40.48
CA ASN A 6 23.26 9.71 -41.67
C ASN A 6 24.12 9.78 -42.93
N LYS A 7 25.30 10.43 -42.86
CA LYS A 7 26.24 10.49 -44.00
C LYS A 7 26.72 9.10 -44.43
N ILE A 8 26.92 8.19 -43.49
CA ILE A 8 27.29 6.79 -43.77
C ILE A 8 26.11 6.03 -44.40
N LEU A 9 24.88 6.20 -43.88
CA LEU A 9 23.69 5.53 -44.40
C LEU A 9 23.26 6.03 -45.79
N GLU A 10 23.60 7.27 -46.12
CA GLU A 10 23.31 7.91 -47.41
C GLU A 10 24.46 7.73 -48.43
N ASP A 11 25.47 6.90 -48.12
CA ASP A 11 26.66 6.67 -48.94
C ASP A 11 27.33 7.96 -49.43
N TYR A 12 27.36 8.99 -48.57
CA TYR A 12 27.95 10.28 -48.89
C TYR A 12 29.45 10.12 -49.15
N ILE A 13 29.93 10.70 -50.26
CA ILE A 13 31.34 10.72 -50.63
C ILE A 13 31.93 12.03 -50.11
N ASP A 14 32.99 11.94 -49.29
CA ASP A 14 33.67 13.13 -48.79
C ASP A 14 34.41 13.84 -49.93
N GLU A 15 34.04 15.10 -50.19
CA GLU A 15 34.56 15.92 -51.30
C GLU A 15 36.08 16.12 -51.23
N ASN A 16 36.67 16.05 -50.03
CA ASN A 16 38.11 16.25 -49.83
C ASN A 16 38.95 14.99 -50.09
N THR A 17 38.37 13.80 -49.91
CA THR A 17 39.11 12.53 -49.96
C THR A 17 38.66 11.62 -51.11
N GLY A 18 37.50 11.86 -51.71
CA GLY A 18 36.93 11.05 -52.79
C GLY A 18 36.52 9.64 -52.33
N GLN A 19 36.46 9.40 -51.02
CA GLN A 19 36.10 8.12 -50.41
C GLN A 19 34.76 8.23 -49.66
N PRO A 20 34.07 7.10 -49.41
CA PRO A 20 32.89 7.07 -48.54
C PRO A 20 33.21 7.68 -47.18
N VAL A 21 32.29 8.46 -46.62
CA VAL A 21 32.48 9.08 -45.30
C VAL A 21 32.75 8.01 -44.25
N MET A 22 33.97 8.01 -43.71
CA MET A 22 34.35 7.17 -42.59
C MET A 22 33.92 7.83 -41.27
N PRO A 23 33.50 7.04 -40.26
CA PRO A 23 33.18 7.59 -38.95
C PRO A 23 34.43 8.24 -38.33
N SER A 24 34.22 9.30 -37.54
CA SER A 24 35.31 10.00 -36.83
C SER A 24 36.12 9.11 -35.86
N VAL A 25 35.61 7.92 -35.56
CA VAL A 25 36.29 6.89 -34.76
C VAL A 25 36.28 5.59 -35.58
N SER A 26 37.42 5.23 -36.18
CA SER A 26 37.58 4.06 -37.05
C SER A 26 38.77 3.18 -36.63
N GLY A 27 38.64 1.85 -36.74
CA GLY A 27 39.68 0.88 -36.39
C GLY A 27 39.18 -0.28 -35.52
N GLU A 28 40.03 -1.26 -35.24
CA GLU A 28 39.69 -2.40 -34.39
C GLU A 28 39.42 -1.94 -32.94
N ASN A 29 38.23 -2.26 -32.43
CA ASN A 29 37.77 -1.82 -31.10
C ASN A 29 37.84 -0.30 -30.88
N ALA A 30 37.79 0.52 -31.95
CA ALA A 30 37.99 1.96 -31.85
C ALA A 30 36.94 2.64 -30.94
N PHE A 31 35.68 2.21 -30.98
CA PHE A 31 34.65 2.71 -30.06
C PHE A 31 34.98 2.40 -28.59
N LEU A 32 35.48 1.19 -28.31
CA LEU A 32 35.88 0.80 -26.96
C LEU A 32 37.08 1.62 -26.48
N ASN A 33 38.09 1.79 -27.32
CA ASN A 33 39.34 2.45 -26.95
C ASN A 33 39.22 3.98 -26.89
N SER A 34 38.44 4.59 -27.79
CA SER A 34 38.36 6.06 -27.92
C SER A 34 37.20 6.68 -27.13
N ILE A 35 36.16 5.90 -26.78
CA ILE A 35 34.96 6.42 -26.10
C ILE A 35 34.72 5.73 -24.77
N VAL A 36 34.64 4.39 -24.75
CA VAL A 36 34.28 3.65 -23.54
C VAL A 36 35.41 3.70 -22.50
N LYS A 37 36.64 3.42 -22.92
CA LYS A 37 37.81 3.34 -22.04
C LYS A 37 38.12 4.68 -21.33
N PRO A 38 38.13 5.85 -22.00
CA PRO A 38 38.36 7.14 -21.31
C PRO A 38 37.29 7.46 -20.26
N ILE A 39 36.03 7.16 -20.54
CA ILE A 39 34.93 7.34 -19.58
C ILE A 39 35.10 6.37 -18.41
N TYR A 40 35.42 5.10 -18.68
CA TYR A 40 35.66 4.09 -17.66
C TYR A 40 36.84 4.44 -16.75
N ASP A 41 37.96 4.86 -17.33
CA ASP A 41 39.17 5.26 -16.58
C ASP A 41 38.89 6.46 -15.68
N THR A 42 38.06 7.40 -16.15
CA THR A 42 37.60 8.54 -15.34
C THR A 42 36.74 8.06 -14.16
N ILE A 43 35.77 7.18 -14.40
CA ILE A 43 34.93 6.62 -13.34
C ILE A 43 35.78 5.83 -12.33
N LYS A 44 36.74 5.04 -12.81
CA LYS A 44 37.66 4.27 -11.98
C LYS A 44 38.50 5.20 -11.09
N ALA A 45 39.02 6.30 -11.62
CA ALA A 45 39.76 7.30 -10.85
C ALA A 45 38.88 7.99 -9.80
N GLU A 46 37.63 8.32 -10.12
CA GLU A 46 36.67 8.89 -9.17
C GLU A 46 36.34 7.90 -8.04
N VAL A 47 36.12 6.62 -8.37
CA VAL A 47 35.89 5.56 -7.39
C VAL A 47 37.09 5.38 -6.46
N GLN A 48 38.32 5.42 -7.00
CA GLN A 48 39.53 5.39 -6.17
C GLN A 48 39.62 6.62 -5.26
N SER A 49 39.27 7.81 -5.76
CA SER A 49 39.26 9.04 -4.96
C SER A 49 38.22 9.03 -3.83
N SER A 50 37.15 8.23 -3.96
CA SER A 50 36.11 8.07 -2.94
C SER A 50 36.60 7.36 -1.66
N LYS A 51 37.73 6.64 -1.72
CA LYS A 51 38.28 5.83 -0.61
C LYS A 51 37.21 4.93 0.05
N ASN A 52 36.47 4.15 -0.76
CA ASN A 52 35.36 3.31 -0.29
C ASN A 52 34.30 4.07 0.53
N GLY A 53 34.00 5.32 0.17
CA GLY A 53 32.97 6.14 0.83
C GLY A 53 33.43 6.89 2.09
N THR A 54 34.70 6.78 2.47
CA THR A 54 35.25 7.54 3.61
C THR A 54 35.58 8.99 3.24
N ALA A 55 35.89 9.28 1.96
CA ALA A 55 36.16 10.64 1.52
C ALA A 55 34.88 11.50 1.52
N PRO A 56 34.97 12.80 1.86
CA PRO A 56 33.82 13.71 1.80
C PRO A 56 33.31 13.80 0.36
N HIS A 57 31.99 13.84 0.21
CA HIS A 57 31.35 13.85 -1.11
C HIS A 57 31.82 15.03 -1.97
N SER A 58 32.27 16.14 -1.40
CA SER A 58 32.78 17.30 -2.14
C SER A 58 34.03 17.05 -3.00
N VAL A 59 34.77 15.96 -2.76
CA VAL A 59 36.09 15.72 -3.37
C VAL A 59 36.03 14.84 -4.62
N TRP A 60 34.92 14.16 -4.86
CA TRP A 60 34.76 13.19 -5.95
C TRP A 60 33.36 13.25 -6.58
N ARG A 61 33.22 12.85 -7.84
CA ARG A 61 31.95 12.85 -8.59
C ARG A 61 31.23 11.50 -8.45
N ASN A 62 29.96 11.52 -8.06
CA ASN A 62 29.15 10.31 -8.03
C ASN A 62 28.52 10.01 -9.41
N TYR A 63 27.80 8.90 -9.52
CA TYR A 63 27.10 8.52 -10.75
C TYR A 63 26.15 9.63 -11.25
N ASP A 64 25.43 10.28 -10.33
CA ASP A 64 24.46 11.32 -10.69
C ASP A 64 25.17 12.57 -11.22
N ASP A 65 26.28 12.99 -10.62
CA ASP A 65 27.12 14.12 -11.07
C ASP A 65 27.62 13.88 -12.51
N ILE A 66 28.03 12.65 -12.83
CA ILE A 66 28.48 12.25 -14.16
C ILE A 66 27.30 12.18 -15.14
N ASN A 67 26.18 11.60 -14.72
CA ASN A 67 24.98 11.48 -15.54
C ASN A 67 24.41 12.86 -15.89
N GLU A 68 24.27 13.76 -14.92
CA GLU A 68 23.81 15.14 -15.12
C GLU A 68 24.71 15.92 -16.08
N TYR A 69 26.02 15.65 -16.10
CA TYR A 69 26.92 16.25 -17.06
C TYR A 69 26.51 15.94 -18.51
N PHE A 70 26.13 14.68 -18.80
CA PHE A 70 25.68 14.27 -20.14
C PHE A 70 24.34 14.92 -20.55
N TRP A 71 23.47 15.23 -19.59
CA TRP A 71 22.21 15.95 -19.83
C TRP A 71 22.38 17.46 -19.91
N SER A 72 23.59 17.98 -19.68
CA SER A 72 23.88 19.41 -19.69
C SER A 72 24.41 19.89 -21.04
N LYS A 73 24.27 21.20 -21.32
CA LYS A 73 24.88 21.84 -22.50
C LYS A 73 26.41 21.65 -22.56
N ARG A 74 27.06 21.39 -21.41
CA ARG A 74 28.51 21.13 -21.31
C ARG A 74 28.93 19.91 -22.11
N CYS A 75 28.07 18.89 -22.20
CA CYS A 75 28.34 17.71 -23.02
C CYS A 75 28.52 18.10 -24.50
N PHE A 76 27.65 18.97 -25.01
CA PHE A 76 27.72 19.39 -26.42
C PHE A 76 28.83 20.41 -26.68
N GLU A 77 29.07 21.35 -25.76
CA GLU A 77 30.04 22.44 -25.93
C GLU A 77 31.49 22.03 -25.65
N LYS A 78 31.72 21.15 -24.67
CA LYS A 78 33.07 20.78 -24.19
C LYS A 78 33.48 19.36 -24.51
N LEU A 79 32.62 18.39 -24.23
CA LEU A 79 32.94 16.98 -24.54
C LEU A 79 32.93 16.77 -26.06
N LYS A 80 32.01 17.47 -26.75
CA LYS A 80 31.85 17.50 -28.22
C LYS A 80 31.69 16.11 -28.84
N TRP A 81 31.51 16.08 -30.15
CA TRP A 81 31.62 14.87 -30.95
C TRP A 81 32.42 15.19 -32.22
N PRO A 82 33.55 14.49 -32.49
CA PRO A 82 34.17 13.41 -31.71
C PRO A 82 34.62 13.85 -30.30
N VAL A 83 34.76 12.89 -29.40
CA VAL A 83 35.03 13.14 -27.97
C VAL A 83 36.41 13.78 -27.78
N ASP A 84 36.44 14.97 -27.18
CA ASP A 84 37.69 15.67 -26.85
C ASP A 84 38.25 15.15 -25.51
N ILE A 85 39.35 14.40 -25.57
CA ILE A 85 40.05 13.83 -24.40
C ILE A 85 40.67 14.95 -23.53
N GLY A 86 40.95 16.12 -24.11
CA GLY A 86 41.41 17.30 -23.38
C GLY A 86 40.31 18.03 -22.62
N SER A 87 39.06 17.59 -22.76
CA SER A 87 37.93 18.22 -22.08
C SER A 87 38.04 18.09 -20.56
N ASN A 88 37.53 19.11 -19.85
CA ASN A 88 37.53 19.14 -18.39
C ASN A 88 36.83 17.92 -17.74
N PHE A 89 36.03 17.17 -18.50
CA PHE A 89 35.33 15.97 -18.02
C PHE A 89 36.29 14.84 -17.63
N PHE A 90 37.36 14.63 -18.41
CA PHE A 90 38.37 13.57 -18.20
C PHE A 90 39.49 13.99 -17.24
N VAL A 91 39.56 15.26 -16.82
CA VAL A 91 40.62 15.77 -15.94
C VAL A 91 40.30 15.49 -14.48
N THR A 92 40.98 14.51 -13.89
CA THR A 92 40.79 14.12 -12.47
C THR A 92 41.86 14.70 -11.52
N SER A 93 43.02 15.13 -12.03
CA SER A 93 44.19 15.49 -11.20
C SER A 93 44.33 16.99 -10.87
N SER A 94 43.76 17.89 -11.67
CA SER A 94 43.94 19.35 -11.53
C SER A 94 42.70 20.04 -10.96
N LYS A 95 42.75 20.46 -9.69
CA LYS A 95 41.65 21.17 -8.98
C LYS A 95 41.13 22.43 -9.71
N SER A 96 41.94 23.08 -10.55
CA SER A 96 41.57 24.32 -11.26
C SER A 96 40.82 24.08 -12.58
N ARG A 97 40.93 22.88 -13.17
CA ARG A 97 40.28 22.49 -14.45
C ARG A 97 39.22 21.40 -14.27
N HIS A 98 39.19 20.77 -13.10
CA HIS A 98 38.22 19.73 -12.75
C HIS A 98 36.79 20.26 -12.82
N VAL A 99 35.89 19.50 -13.44
CA VAL A 99 34.45 19.80 -13.43
C VAL A 99 33.93 19.54 -12.02
N GLY A 100 33.65 20.61 -11.28
CA GLY A 100 33.00 20.52 -9.98
C GLY A 100 31.59 19.95 -10.07
N LYS A 101 31.00 19.66 -8.92
CA LYS A 101 29.68 19.04 -8.80
C LYS A 101 28.59 19.84 -9.49
N THR A 102 27.68 19.14 -10.15
CA THR A 102 26.54 19.74 -10.86
C THR A 102 25.35 19.97 -9.94
N GLY A 103 25.21 19.13 -8.90
CA GLY A 103 24.06 19.11 -7.99
C GLY A 103 24.38 19.49 -6.54
N PHE A 104 23.99 18.62 -5.62
CA PHE A 104 24.15 18.83 -4.19
C PHE A 104 25.55 18.43 -3.71
N VAL A 105 26.24 19.31 -3.00
CA VAL A 105 27.48 18.97 -2.28
C VAL A 105 27.15 18.78 -0.81
N GLU A 106 27.29 17.56 -0.33
CA GLU A 106 27.26 17.29 1.09
C GLU A 106 28.64 17.50 1.70
N GLN A 107 28.78 18.53 2.54
CA GLN A 107 29.91 18.64 3.46
C GLN A 107 29.49 18.02 4.79
N ARG A 108 30.23 17.00 5.25
CA ARG A 108 29.99 16.34 6.54
C ARG A 108 30.32 17.32 7.66
N SER A 109 29.30 17.97 8.21
CA SER A 109 29.41 18.93 9.31
C SER A 109 28.11 18.97 10.10
N PHE A 110 28.19 19.18 11.42
CA PHE A 110 27.02 19.40 12.26
C PHE A 110 26.17 20.58 11.76
N TRP A 111 26.82 21.63 11.26
CA TRP A 111 26.16 22.80 10.69
C TRP A 111 25.30 22.48 9.47
N ASN A 112 25.54 21.35 8.79
CA ASN A 112 24.73 20.92 7.65
C ASN A 112 23.31 20.53 8.10
N LEU A 113 23.14 20.05 9.33
CA LEU A 113 21.82 19.79 9.92
C LEU A 113 21.03 21.09 10.09
N PHE A 114 21.69 22.13 10.61
CA PHE A 114 21.09 23.45 10.78
C PHE A 114 20.73 24.08 9.44
N ARG A 115 21.61 23.97 8.43
CA ARG A 115 21.35 24.46 7.06
C ARG A 115 20.18 23.74 6.39
N SER A 116 20.09 22.43 6.57
CA SER A 116 19.08 21.60 5.89
C SER A 116 17.67 21.77 6.48
N PHE A 117 17.58 22.04 7.79
CA PHE A 117 16.31 22.21 8.51
C PHE A 117 16.13 23.64 9.05
N ASP A 118 16.58 24.64 8.30
CA ASP A 118 16.56 26.07 8.67
C ASP A 118 15.19 26.53 9.19
N LYS A 119 14.11 26.18 8.49
CA LYS A 119 12.75 26.61 8.82
C LYS A 119 12.29 26.09 10.17
N LEU A 120 12.66 24.86 10.52
CA LEU A 120 12.31 24.24 11.80
C LEU A 120 13.03 24.96 12.94
N TRP A 121 14.34 25.19 12.80
CA TRP A 121 15.13 25.89 13.82
C TRP A 121 14.66 27.33 14.02
N ILE A 122 14.43 28.06 12.93
CA ILE A 122 13.89 29.42 12.98
C ILE A 122 12.55 29.41 13.72
N MET A 123 11.60 28.54 13.33
CA MET A 123 10.29 28.47 13.98
C MET A 123 10.40 28.22 15.49
N LEU A 124 11.21 27.26 15.92
CA LEU A 124 11.39 26.94 17.34
C LEU A 124 11.99 28.11 18.12
N ILE A 125 13.05 28.73 17.61
CA ILE A 125 13.75 29.81 18.32
C ILE A 125 12.90 31.08 18.37
N LEU A 126 12.23 31.44 17.28
CA LEU A 126 11.33 32.59 17.24
C LEU A 126 10.15 32.43 18.19
N PHE A 127 9.55 31.23 18.24
CA PHE A 127 8.49 30.95 19.20
C PHE A 127 9.00 31.05 20.64
N LEU A 128 10.14 30.44 20.96
CA LEU A 128 10.73 30.48 22.29
C LEU A 128 10.98 31.93 22.74
N GLN A 129 11.55 32.76 21.87
CA GLN A 129 11.75 34.18 22.16
C GLN A 129 10.42 34.92 22.41
N ALA A 130 9.44 34.76 21.51
CA ALA A 130 8.14 35.40 21.66
C ALA A 130 7.44 34.98 22.96
N ALA A 131 7.46 33.67 23.26
CA ALA A 131 6.87 33.10 24.45
C ALA A 131 7.55 33.59 25.74
N ILE A 132 8.89 33.70 25.77
CA ILE A 132 9.62 34.26 26.92
C ILE A 132 9.23 35.72 27.16
N ILE A 133 9.13 36.54 26.09
CA ILE A 133 8.76 37.95 26.19
C ILE A 133 7.34 38.11 26.74
N VAL A 134 6.38 37.35 26.20
CA VAL A 134 4.97 37.42 26.62
C VAL A 134 4.79 36.88 28.04
N ALA A 135 5.44 35.76 28.38
CA ALA A 135 5.37 35.19 29.72
C ALA A 135 6.08 36.06 30.77
N TRP A 136 6.95 37.00 30.36
CA TRP A 136 7.63 37.93 31.25
C TRP A 136 6.67 38.86 31.99
N GLU A 137 5.46 39.13 31.49
CA GLU A 137 4.50 40.00 32.19
C GLU A 137 3.72 39.29 33.31
N GLU A 138 3.93 37.97 33.50
CA GLU A 138 3.29 37.14 34.55
C GLU A 138 1.76 37.14 34.54
N ARG A 139 1.12 37.50 33.43
CA ARG A 139 -0.35 37.41 33.25
C ARG A 139 -0.83 35.95 33.17
N GLU A 140 -2.11 35.74 33.44
CA GLU A 140 -2.71 34.40 33.40
C GLU A 140 -2.71 33.85 31.96
N TYR A 141 -3.10 34.67 31.00
CA TYR A 141 -3.19 34.30 29.60
C TYR A 141 -2.31 35.19 28.69
N PRO A 142 -1.78 34.66 27.58
CA PRO A 142 -0.88 35.40 26.69
C PRO A 142 -1.55 36.61 26.01
N TRP A 143 -2.84 36.56 25.72
CA TRP A 143 -3.56 37.68 25.08
C TRP A 143 -3.66 38.91 25.99
N GLN A 144 -3.79 38.73 27.30
CA GLN A 144 -3.80 39.83 28.28
C GLN A 144 -2.45 40.56 28.31
N ALA A 145 -1.34 39.82 28.25
CA ALA A 145 -0.01 40.43 28.17
C ALA A 145 0.22 41.16 26.83
N LEU A 146 -0.44 40.72 25.75
CA LEU A 146 -0.36 41.36 24.43
C LEU A 146 -1.23 42.62 24.30
N GLU A 147 -2.13 42.91 25.25
CA GLU A 147 -2.85 44.19 25.28
C GLU A 147 -1.89 45.36 25.58
N GLU A 148 -0.81 45.09 26.33
CA GLU A 148 0.17 46.10 26.67
C GLU A 148 1.07 46.45 25.49
N ARG A 149 1.06 47.73 25.12
CA ARG A 149 1.82 48.26 23.97
C ARG A 149 3.32 48.03 24.08
N GLU A 150 3.85 48.08 25.30
CA GLU A 150 5.27 47.83 25.55
C GLU A 150 5.66 46.38 25.25
N VAL A 151 4.81 45.41 25.62
CA VAL A 151 5.02 43.99 25.31
C VAL A 151 4.90 43.77 23.80
N GLN A 152 3.92 44.37 23.12
CA GLN A 152 3.80 44.30 21.65
C GLN A 152 5.08 44.75 20.96
N VAL A 153 5.65 45.90 21.37
CA VAL A 153 6.90 46.40 20.79
C VAL A 153 8.08 45.50 21.13
N LYS A 154 8.17 44.94 22.35
CA LYS A 154 9.21 43.95 22.69
C LYS A 154 9.10 42.70 21.82
N VAL A 155 7.90 42.20 21.51
CA VAL A 155 7.70 41.04 20.62
C VAL A 155 8.20 41.32 19.20
N LEU A 156 8.20 42.56 18.72
CA LEU A 156 8.76 42.91 17.40
C LEU A 156 10.27 42.60 17.28
N THR A 157 10.98 42.37 18.39
CA THR A 157 12.37 41.88 18.38
C THR A 157 12.52 40.49 17.73
N VAL A 158 11.44 39.74 17.54
CA VAL A 158 11.43 38.47 16.81
C VAL A 158 11.80 38.67 15.33
N PHE A 159 11.51 39.83 14.73
CA PHE A 159 11.92 40.10 13.35
C PHE A 159 13.44 40.26 13.19
N PHE A 160 14.11 40.75 14.24
CA PHE A 160 15.56 40.85 14.27
C PHE A 160 16.23 39.50 14.27
N THR A 161 15.77 38.62 15.15
CA THR A 161 16.31 37.27 15.26
C THR A 161 16.00 36.48 14.01
N TRP A 162 14.82 36.65 13.41
CA TRP A 162 14.51 36.04 12.12
C TRP A 162 15.46 36.51 10.99
N ALA A 163 15.68 37.82 10.85
CA ALA A 163 16.63 38.36 9.88
C ALA A 163 18.07 37.89 10.16
N GLY A 164 18.46 37.81 11.44
CA GLY A 164 19.74 37.26 11.88
C GLY A 164 19.94 35.80 11.49
N PHE A 165 18.92 34.95 11.66
CA PHE A 165 18.98 33.55 11.23
C PHE A 165 18.99 33.41 9.71
N ARG A 166 18.28 34.27 8.97
CA ARG A 166 18.38 34.33 7.50
C ARG A 166 19.80 34.71 7.05
N PHE A 167 20.44 35.62 7.77
CA PHE A 167 21.84 35.96 7.51
C PHE A 167 22.78 34.78 7.83
N LEU A 168 22.64 34.16 9.00
CA LEU A 168 23.42 32.96 9.36
C LEU A 168 23.23 31.83 8.34
N GLN A 169 22.00 31.58 7.91
CA GLN A 169 21.70 30.61 6.85
C GLN A 169 22.42 30.96 5.55
N SER A 170 22.40 32.23 5.13
CA SER A 170 23.10 32.65 3.92
C SER A 170 24.61 32.45 4.01
N LEU A 171 25.21 32.67 5.20
CA LEU A 171 26.62 32.40 5.44
C LEU A 171 26.95 30.91 5.40
N LEU A 172 26.07 30.07 5.96
CA LEU A 172 26.21 28.61 5.89
C LEU A 172 26.04 28.09 4.46
N ASP A 173 25.13 28.66 3.67
CA ASP A 173 24.99 28.36 2.25
C ASP A 173 26.28 28.70 1.49
N VAL A 174 26.86 29.90 1.70
CA VAL A 174 28.14 30.29 1.11
C VAL A 174 29.26 29.35 1.55
N GLY A 175 29.39 29.10 2.85
CA GLY A 175 30.46 28.30 3.44
C GLY A 175 30.41 26.81 3.09
N MET A 176 29.21 26.22 2.92
CA MET A 176 29.07 24.80 2.60
C MET A 176 29.00 24.51 1.10
N GLN A 177 28.45 25.45 0.32
CA GLN A 177 28.21 25.27 -1.11
C GLN A 177 29.20 26.04 -1.99
N TYR A 178 30.28 26.60 -1.43
CA TYR A 178 31.30 27.29 -2.24
C TYR A 178 31.84 26.42 -3.39
N SER A 179 31.94 25.11 -3.15
CA SER A 179 32.42 24.14 -4.16
C SER A 179 31.50 23.99 -5.38
N LEU A 180 30.25 24.45 -5.31
CA LEU A 180 29.32 24.52 -6.46
C LEU A 180 29.57 25.74 -7.34
N VAL A 181 30.30 26.73 -6.82
CA VAL A 181 30.66 27.94 -7.55
C VAL A 181 31.88 27.63 -8.41
N SER A 182 31.62 27.38 -9.67
CA SER A 182 32.62 27.23 -10.72
C SER A 182 32.66 28.49 -11.58
N ARG A 183 33.68 28.62 -12.43
CA ARG A 183 33.83 29.73 -13.39
C ARG A 183 32.60 29.89 -14.33
N GLU A 184 31.79 28.86 -14.46
CA GLU A 184 30.59 28.83 -15.31
C GLU A 184 29.29 29.05 -14.54
N THR A 185 29.29 28.76 -13.24
CA THR A 185 28.14 28.93 -12.34
C THR A 185 28.28 30.20 -11.50
N LEU A 186 28.92 31.25 -12.04
CA LEU A 186 29.08 32.55 -11.38
C LEU A 186 27.74 33.13 -10.92
N GLY A 187 26.66 32.91 -11.68
CA GLY A 187 25.31 33.33 -11.29
C GLY A 187 24.82 32.68 -9.98
N LEU A 188 25.25 31.46 -9.66
CA LEU A 188 24.97 30.83 -8.36
C LEU A 188 25.77 31.50 -7.24
N GLY A 189 27.04 31.82 -7.47
CA GLY A 189 27.87 32.55 -6.51
C GLY A 189 27.31 33.95 -6.22
N VAL A 190 26.97 34.72 -7.25
CA VAL A 190 26.30 36.03 -7.11
C VAL A 190 24.99 35.90 -6.35
N ARG A 191 24.22 34.82 -6.61
CA ARG A 191 22.98 34.52 -5.88
C ARG A 191 23.20 34.24 -4.40
N MET A 192 24.28 33.56 -4.02
CA MET A 192 24.60 33.29 -2.62
C MET A 192 25.01 34.59 -1.90
N VAL A 193 25.89 35.39 -2.48
CA VAL A 193 26.38 36.64 -1.87
C VAL A 193 25.28 37.68 -1.72
N SER A 194 24.44 37.87 -2.74
CA SER A 194 23.31 38.79 -2.70
C SER A 194 22.26 38.41 -1.63
N LYS A 195 22.02 37.11 -1.38
CA LYS A 195 21.19 36.68 -0.25
C LYS A 195 21.76 37.18 1.09
N SER A 196 23.08 37.11 1.28
CA SER A 196 23.73 37.63 2.48
C SER A 196 23.62 39.14 2.60
N ILE A 197 23.80 39.88 1.51
CA ILE A 197 23.66 41.34 1.49
C ILE A 197 22.23 41.75 1.85
N VAL A 198 21.22 41.13 1.23
CA VAL A 198 19.82 41.46 1.49
C VAL A 198 19.43 41.07 2.92
N ALA A 199 19.88 39.92 3.43
CA ALA A 199 19.63 39.52 4.82
C ALA A 199 20.27 40.50 5.82
N ALA A 200 21.51 40.93 5.59
CA ALA A 200 22.16 41.96 6.41
C ALA A 200 21.42 43.30 6.33
N GLY A 201 20.95 43.69 5.14
CA GLY A 201 20.13 44.87 4.93
C GLY A 201 18.85 44.86 5.80
N TRP A 202 18.17 43.72 5.88
CA TRP A 202 16.99 43.58 6.75
C TRP A 202 17.29 43.75 8.24
N ILE A 203 18.44 43.27 8.73
CA ILE A 203 18.86 43.50 10.13
C ILE A 203 19.00 44.99 10.41
N ILE A 204 19.65 45.74 9.51
CA ILE A 204 19.84 47.18 9.63
C ILE A 204 18.49 47.90 9.60
N VAL A 205 17.63 47.55 8.64
CA VAL A 205 16.29 48.14 8.50
C VAL A 205 15.48 47.95 9.78
N PHE A 206 15.39 46.72 10.31
CA PHE A 206 14.67 46.49 11.57
C PHE A 206 15.31 47.28 12.71
N GLY A 207 16.65 47.34 12.80
CA GLY A 207 17.39 48.14 13.78
C GLY A 207 17.02 49.62 13.80
N VAL A 208 17.04 50.26 12.64
CA VAL A 208 16.73 51.68 12.50
C VAL A 208 15.27 51.96 12.87
N PHE A 209 14.33 51.15 12.39
CA PHE A 209 12.91 51.37 12.68
C PHE A 209 12.55 51.08 14.14
N TYR A 210 13.15 50.07 14.77
CA TYR A 210 12.97 49.80 16.19
C TYR A 210 13.59 50.88 17.08
N GLY A 211 14.81 51.32 16.74
CA GLY A 211 15.47 52.43 17.41
C GLY A 211 14.60 53.69 17.38
N ARG A 212 14.03 54.02 16.21
CA ARG A 212 13.09 55.15 16.06
C ARG A 212 11.87 55.05 16.96
N ILE A 213 11.31 53.84 17.18
CA ILE A 213 10.19 53.64 18.11
C ILE A 213 10.62 54.00 19.54
N TRP A 214 11.75 53.46 20.00
CA TRP A 214 12.23 53.70 21.36
C TRP A 214 12.73 55.13 21.59
N THR A 215 13.37 55.76 20.60
CA THR A 215 13.76 57.16 20.68
C THR A 215 12.53 58.06 20.85
N GLN A 216 11.48 57.85 20.05
CA GLN A 216 10.24 58.62 20.16
C GLN A 216 9.55 58.37 21.51
N ARG A 217 9.44 57.11 21.95
CA ARG A 217 8.85 56.78 23.25
C ARG A 217 9.63 57.43 24.40
N ASN A 218 10.97 57.40 24.34
CA ASN A 218 11.81 57.94 25.42
C ASN A 218 11.76 59.48 25.47
N GLN A 219 11.59 60.13 24.32
CA GLN A 219 11.34 61.57 24.23
C GLN A 219 9.98 61.94 24.81
N ASP A 220 8.92 61.23 24.40
CA ASP A 220 7.53 61.55 24.78
C ASP A 220 7.16 61.07 26.19
N ARG A 221 7.98 60.19 26.81
CA ARG A 221 7.76 59.49 28.10
C ARG A 221 6.48 58.63 28.18
N GLN A 222 5.59 58.72 27.19
CA GLN A 222 4.34 57.97 27.05
C GLN A 222 4.15 57.45 25.62
N TRP A 223 3.19 56.56 25.41
CA TRP A 223 2.80 56.07 24.08
C TRP A 223 1.95 57.11 23.33
N SER A 224 2.62 58.11 22.75
CA SER A 224 1.99 59.17 21.95
C SER A 224 1.43 58.65 20.61
N ALA A 225 0.59 59.44 19.96
CA ALA A 225 0.09 59.15 18.61
C ALA A 225 1.24 59.01 17.58
N GLU A 226 2.30 59.81 17.72
CA GLU A 226 3.52 59.72 16.92
C GLU A 226 4.27 58.40 17.17
N ALA A 227 4.46 58.00 18.43
CA ALA A 227 5.07 56.72 18.77
C ALA A 227 4.26 55.54 18.17
N ASN A 228 2.93 55.60 18.24
CA ASN A 228 2.06 54.60 17.62
C ASN A 228 2.16 54.56 16.10
N LYS A 229 2.28 55.71 15.44
CA LYS A 229 2.53 55.79 13.99
C LYS A 229 3.86 55.14 13.61
N ARG A 230 4.91 55.29 14.43
CA ARG A 230 6.20 54.60 14.22
C ARG A 230 6.09 53.08 14.37
N VAL A 231 5.28 52.59 15.31
CA VAL A 231 4.97 51.16 15.44
C VAL A 231 4.25 50.63 14.20
N VAL A 232 3.24 51.34 13.70
CA VAL A 232 2.54 50.95 12.45
C VAL A 232 3.49 50.94 11.26
N ASN A 233 4.39 51.92 11.15
CA ASN A 233 5.42 51.92 10.10
C ASN A 233 6.33 50.70 10.19
N PHE A 234 6.74 50.28 11.39
CA PHE A 234 7.50 49.03 11.56
C PHE A 234 6.69 47.81 11.12
N LEU A 235 5.39 47.74 11.46
CA LEU A 235 4.52 46.64 11.04
C LEU A 235 4.37 46.57 9.51
N LEU A 236 4.31 47.71 8.82
CA LEU A 236 4.31 47.75 7.35
C LEU A 236 5.61 47.20 6.77
N VAL A 237 6.76 47.58 7.34
CA VAL A 237 8.08 47.04 6.94
C VAL A 237 8.15 45.54 7.19
N ALA A 238 7.65 45.06 8.34
CA ALA A 238 7.58 43.64 8.66
C ALA A 238 6.65 42.88 7.70
N ALA A 239 5.53 43.48 7.28
CA ALA A 239 4.63 42.88 6.29
C ALA A 239 5.32 42.68 4.95
N VAL A 240 6.14 43.63 4.49
CA VAL A 240 6.95 43.48 3.25
C VAL A 240 7.96 42.34 3.38
N PHE A 241 8.59 42.17 4.55
CA PHE A 241 9.52 41.08 4.80
C PHE A 241 8.83 39.70 4.79
N ILE A 242 7.65 39.60 5.40
CA ILE A 242 6.87 38.35 5.50
C ILE A 242 6.19 37.99 4.17
N LEU A 243 5.78 39.00 3.40
CA LEU A 243 4.95 38.86 2.21
C LEU A 243 5.30 37.66 1.35
N PRO A 244 6.58 37.42 1.00
CA PRO A 244 6.81 36.44 -0.02
C PRO A 244 7.09 35.04 0.58
N GLU A 245 7.24 34.92 1.91
CA GLU A 245 7.04 33.64 2.64
C GLU A 245 5.56 33.26 2.68
N LEU A 246 4.66 34.22 2.90
CA LEU A 246 3.21 34.00 2.78
C LEU A 246 2.85 33.56 1.36
N LEU A 247 3.43 34.18 0.34
CA LEU A 247 3.25 33.75 -1.04
C LEU A 247 3.71 32.29 -1.23
N ALA A 248 4.88 31.93 -0.68
CA ALA A 248 5.37 30.55 -0.75
C ALA A 248 4.43 29.55 -0.04
N LEU A 249 3.81 29.95 1.08
CA LEU A 249 2.83 29.17 1.81
C LEU A 249 1.51 29.02 1.04
N VAL A 250 0.99 30.09 0.44
CA VAL A 250 -0.20 30.06 -0.42
C VAL A 250 0.03 29.14 -1.62
N LEU A 251 1.20 29.25 -2.27
CA LEU A 251 1.58 28.36 -3.37
C LEU A 251 1.79 26.91 -2.92
N PHE A 252 2.15 26.66 -1.67
CA PHE A 252 2.22 25.31 -1.12
C PHE A 252 0.81 24.70 -0.94
N ILE A 253 -0.14 25.47 -0.41
CA ILE A 253 -1.54 25.04 -0.19
C ILE A 253 -2.29 24.85 -1.51
N LEU A 254 -1.98 25.66 -2.53
CA LEU A 254 -2.61 25.62 -3.85
C LEU A 254 -1.71 24.93 -4.90
N PRO A 255 -1.70 23.58 -4.96
CA PRO A 255 -0.79 22.85 -5.84
C PRO A 255 -1.03 23.11 -7.32
N TRP A 256 -2.23 23.48 -7.76
CA TRP A 256 -2.46 23.82 -9.19
C TRP A 256 -1.70 25.09 -9.60
N VAL A 257 -1.65 26.11 -8.73
CA VAL A 257 -0.99 27.39 -9.04
C VAL A 257 0.51 27.16 -9.09
N ARG A 258 1.01 26.38 -8.13
CA ARG A 258 2.42 26.03 -8.08
C ARG A 258 2.86 25.12 -9.22
N ASN A 259 2.08 24.11 -9.58
CA ASN A 259 2.39 23.27 -10.74
C ASN A 259 2.37 24.10 -12.02
N PHE A 260 1.44 25.05 -12.15
CA PHE A 260 1.43 26.00 -13.26
C PHE A 260 2.71 26.86 -13.29
N LEU A 261 3.09 27.46 -12.16
CA LEU A 261 4.31 28.27 -12.05
C LEU A 261 5.59 27.45 -12.30
N GLU A 262 5.65 26.21 -11.83
CA GLU A 262 6.81 25.32 -12.01
C GLU A 262 6.95 24.80 -13.44
N ASN A 263 5.84 24.59 -14.15
CA ASN A 263 5.84 24.20 -15.57
C ASN A 263 6.09 25.38 -16.52
N THR A 264 5.88 26.61 -16.06
CA THR A 264 6.01 27.80 -16.90
C THR A 264 7.45 28.31 -16.91
N ASN A 265 8.10 28.28 -18.07
CA ASN A 265 9.49 28.72 -18.26
C ASN A 265 9.64 30.25 -18.42
N TRP A 266 8.91 31.05 -17.64
CA TRP A 266 8.97 32.52 -17.75
C TRP A 266 10.05 33.15 -16.86
N LYS A 267 10.84 34.06 -17.43
CA LYS A 267 11.95 34.75 -16.76
C LYS A 267 11.53 35.56 -15.53
N ILE A 268 10.32 36.12 -15.53
CA ILE A 268 9.78 36.93 -14.42
C ILE A 268 9.55 36.06 -13.18
N PHE A 269 8.92 34.89 -13.34
CA PHE A 269 8.73 33.94 -12.24
C PHE A 269 10.07 33.40 -11.72
N TYR A 270 11.10 33.29 -12.57
CA TYR A 270 12.45 32.94 -12.13
C TYR A 270 13.10 34.00 -11.25
N MET A 271 12.84 35.29 -11.48
CA MET A 271 13.33 36.37 -10.63
C MET A 271 12.58 36.43 -9.29
N LEU A 272 11.26 36.30 -9.30
CA LEU A 272 10.43 36.27 -8.08
C LEU A 272 10.68 35.03 -7.21
N SER A 273 10.88 33.87 -7.81
CA SER A 273 11.12 32.60 -7.08
C SER A 273 12.53 32.48 -6.51
N TRP A 274 13.46 33.39 -6.86
CA TRP A 274 14.83 33.38 -6.36
C TRP A 274 14.87 33.29 -4.83
N TRP A 275 14.07 34.10 -4.16
CA TRP A 275 14.13 34.22 -2.71
C TRP A 275 13.50 33.03 -1.98
N PHE A 276 12.42 32.43 -2.51
CA PHE A 276 11.63 31.42 -1.79
C PHE A 276 11.81 29.97 -2.25
N GLN A 277 12.34 29.74 -3.46
CA GLN A 277 12.38 28.41 -4.06
C GLN A 277 13.81 27.90 -4.30
N SER A 278 14.15 26.80 -3.64
CA SER A 278 15.35 26.02 -3.95
C SER A 278 15.12 25.20 -5.22
N ARG A 279 16.06 25.29 -6.17
CA ARG A 279 15.99 24.62 -7.47
C ARG A 279 16.54 23.18 -7.44
N THR A 280 16.56 22.52 -6.30
CA THR A 280 17.18 21.19 -6.14
C THR A 280 16.19 20.06 -5.85
N PHE A 281 14.88 20.32 -5.78
CA PHE A 281 13.89 19.27 -5.52
C PHE A 281 13.60 18.41 -6.76
N VAL A 282 13.86 17.10 -6.67
CA VAL A 282 13.48 16.07 -7.65
C VAL A 282 12.01 15.72 -7.43
N GLY A 283 11.15 15.95 -8.44
CA GLY A 283 9.69 15.76 -8.31
C GLY A 283 8.84 17.03 -8.57
N ARG A 284 9.39 18.04 -9.25
CA ARG A 284 8.64 19.22 -9.70
C ARG A 284 7.45 18.85 -10.58
N GLY A 285 6.34 19.57 -10.43
CA GLY A 285 5.11 19.33 -11.19
C GLY A 285 4.39 18.02 -10.88
N LEU A 286 4.87 17.19 -9.95
CA LEU A 286 4.31 15.87 -9.60
C LEU A 286 3.62 15.86 -8.21
N ARG A 287 3.16 17.02 -7.74
CA ARG A 287 2.53 17.17 -6.42
C ARG A 287 1.15 16.51 -6.36
N GLU A 288 0.81 16.01 -5.17
CA GLU A 288 -0.46 15.33 -4.88
C GLU A 288 -1.67 16.26 -4.98
N GLY A 289 -2.87 15.68 -4.99
CA GLY A 289 -4.12 16.43 -5.13
C GLY A 289 -4.37 17.40 -3.97
N LEU A 290 -5.21 18.40 -4.21
CA LEU A 290 -5.54 19.46 -3.25
C LEU A 290 -6.00 18.90 -1.88
N MET A 291 -6.83 17.87 -1.88
CA MET A 291 -7.35 17.25 -0.65
C MET A 291 -6.25 16.58 0.20
N ASP A 292 -5.25 15.96 -0.42
CA ASP A 292 -4.15 15.32 0.31
C ASP A 292 -3.23 16.38 0.93
N ASN A 293 -3.00 17.50 0.23
CA ASN A 293 -2.30 18.66 0.79
C ASN A 293 -3.04 19.28 1.99
N ILE A 294 -4.37 19.47 1.89
CA ILE A 294 -5.15 19.98 3.02
C ILE A 294 -5.03 19.07 4.24
N LYS A 295 -5.14 17.74 4.06
CA LYS A 295 -4.98 16.77 5.16
C LYS A 295 -3.61 16.89 5.82
N TYR A 296 -2.56 16.97 5.00
CA TYR A 296 -1.18 17.14 5.48
C TYR A 296 -1.00 18.46 6.24
N THR A 297 -1.54 19.57 5.71
CA THR A 297 -1.48 20.88 6.36
C THR A 297 -2.23 20.87 7.70
N LEU A 298 -3.45 20.33 7.74
CA LEU A 298 -4.23 20.24 8.97
C LEU A 298 -3.51 19.39 10.04
N PHE A 299 -2.91 18.26 9.64
CA PHE A 299 -2.12 17.43 10.53
C PHE A 299 -1.03 18.23 11.25
N TRP A 300 -0.21 18.98 10.50
CA TRP A 300 0.86 19.78 11.10
C TRP A 300 0.33 20.98 11.91
N ILE A 301 -0.78 21.60 11.51
CA ILE A 301 -1.41 22.66 12.31
C ILE A 301 -1.77 22.13 13.70
N PHE A 302 -2.39 20.95 13.80
CA PHE A 302 -2.74 20.36 15.10
C PHE A 302 -1.51 20.00 15.93
N VAL A 303 -0.51 19.34 15.33
CA VAL A 303 0.75 18.97 16.02
C VAL A 303 1.45 20.21 16.58
N LEU A 304 1.61 21.25 15.76
CA LEU A 304 2.29 22.48 16.17
C LEU A 304 1.47 23.28 17.19
N ALA A 305 0.14 23.36 17.04
CA ALA A 305 -0.71 24.04 18.00
C ALA A 305 -0.63 23.40 19.39
N THR A 306 -0.72 22.07 19.47
CA THR A 306 -0.58 21.34 20.74
C THR A 306 0.81 21.52 21.34
N LYS A 307 1.87 21.41 20.53
CA LYS A 307 3.25 21.65 20.97
C LYS A 307 3.40 23.05 21.60
N PHE A 308 3.02 24.09 20.87
CA PHE A 308 3.24 25.47 21.31
C PHE A 308 2.40 25.83 22.52
N PHE A 309 1.17 25.32 22.59
CA PHE A 309 0.33 25.46 23.78
C PHE A 309 0.98 24.80 25.00
N PHE A 310 1.39 23.54 24.87
CA PHE A 310 2.07 22.81 25.95
C PHE A 310 3.36 23.50 26.39
N SER A 311 4.23 23.87 25.45
CA SER A 311 5.50 24.54 25.76
C SER A 311 5.29 25.89 26.45
N TYR A 312 4.29 26.69 26.06
CA TYR A 312 4.03 27.97 26.71
C TYR A 312 3.60 27.78 28.19
N PHE A 313 2.58 26.96 28.42
CA PHE A 313 1.97 26.83 29.76
C PHE A 313 2.79 25.96 30.72
N MET A 314 3.37 24.86 30.23
CA MET A 314 4.04 23.87 31.09
C MET A 314 5.56 24.07 31.21
N GLN A 315 6.20 24.70 30.21
CA GLN A 315 7.66 24.84 30.19
C GLN A 315 8.12 26.27 30.43
N ILE A 316 7.64 27.21 29.63
CA ILE A 316 8.16 28.58 29.59
C ILE A 316 7.61 29.41 30.75
N LYS A 317 6.27 29.46 30.91
CA LYS A 317 5.63 30.28 31.94
C LYS A 317 6.09 29.96 33.37
N PRO A 318 6.20 28.69 33.80
CA PRO A 318 6.67 28.36 35.15
C PRO A 318 8.11 28.80 35.42
N MET A 319 8.94 28.92 34.38
CA MET A 319 10.36 29.29 34.52
C MET A 319 10.61 30.79 34.65
N ILE A 320 9.66 31.63 34.28
CA ILE A 320 9.83 33.08 34.37
C ILE A 320 9.97 33.55 35.82
N ARG A 321 9.11 33.04 36.73
CA ARG A 321 9.13 33.39 38.15
C ARG A 321 10.50 33.12 38.82
N PRO A 322 11.05 31.89 38.77
CA PRO A 322 12.37 31.63 39.35
C PRO A 322 13.47 32.42 38.63
N SER A 323 13.37 32.63 37.32
CA SER A 323 14.36 33.43 36.57
C SER A 323 14.41 34.89 37.04
N LYS A 324 13.24 35.52 37.23
CA LYS A 324 13.15 36.88 37.77
C LYS A 324 13.65 36.95 39.21
N ALA A 325 13.34 35.96 40.03
CA ALA A 325 13.83 35.89 41.41
C ALA A 325 15.37 35.85 41.44
N LEU A 326 15.98 34.98 40.64
CA LEU A 326 17.44 34.85 40.50
C LEU A 326 18.13 36.12 39.99
N ILE A 327 17.51 36.82 39.02
CA ILE A 327 18.06 38.06 38.46
C ILE A 327 17.93 39.23 39.44
N LYS A 328 16.89 39.26 40.29
CA LYS A 328 16.67 40.32 41.29
C LYS A 328 17.61 40.21 42.49
N MET A 329 18.14 39.02 42.79
CA MET A 329 19.14 38.84 43.84
C MET A 329 20.42 39.61 43.46
N LYS A 330 20.85 40.52 44.34
CA LYS A 330 22.13 41.24 44.26
C LYS A 330 22.94 40.85 45.50
N ASP A 331 24.25 40.67 45.36
CA ASP A 331 25.18 40.21 46.42
C ASP A 331 24.99 38.77 46.92
N VAL A 332 25.14 37.79 46.02
CA VAL A 332 25.19 36.36 46.39
C VAL A 332 26.64 35.88 46.39
N ASN A 333 27.16 35.51 47.57
CA ASN A 333 28.43 34.80 47.70
C ASN A 333 28.21 33.33 47.35
N TYR A 334 28.63 32.92 46.15
CA TYR A 334 28.56 31.52 45.76
C TYR A 334 29.75 30.73 46.29
N GLU A 335 29.50 29.55 46.87
CA GLU A 335 30.54 28.65 47.39
C GLU A 335 31.35 27.92 46.30
N TRP A 336 30.82 27.84 45.07
CA TRP A 336 31.52 27.23 43.92
C TRP A 336 32.46 28.22 43.20
N HIS A 337 33.36 27.68 42.37
CA HIS A 337 34.26 28.48 41.55
C HIS A 337 33.49 29.29 40.49
N GLN A 338 33.57 30.61 40.54
CA GLN A 338 32.90 31.51 39.60
C GLN A 338 33.68 31.57 38.28
N PHE A 339 33.31 30.72 37.31
CA PHE A 339 33.91 30.74 35.98
C PHE A 339 33.67 32.06 35.20
N PHE A 340 32.63 32.82 35.56
CA PHE A 340 32.28 34.10 34.93
C PHE A 340 31.85 35.11 36.00
N GLY A 341 32.28 36.37 35.91
CA GLY A 341 31.94 37.44 36.86
C GLY A 341 30.45 37.84 36.94
N ASN A 342 29.55 37.14 36.24
CA ASN A 342 28.09 37.34 36.23
C ASN A 342 27.36 36.05 36.64
N SER A 343 27.70 35.50 37.80
CA SER A 343 27.23 34.19 38.30
C SER A 343 25.70 34.00 38.28
N ASN A 344 24.92 35.05 38.55
CA ASN A 344 23.43 34.97 38.56
C ASN A 344 22.85 34.68 37.17
N LYS A 345 23.44 35.23 36.09
CA LYS A 345 22.98 35.00 34.71
C LYS A 345 23.34 33.59 34.24
N PHE A 346 24.50 33.09 34.66
CA PHE A 346 24.94 31.73 34.36
C PHE A 346 24.03 30.69 35.06
N ALA A 347 23.66 30.93 36.33
CA ALA A 347 22.72 30.09 37.05
C ALA A 347 21.34 30.02 36.37
N VAL A 348 20.83 31.15 35.85
CA VAL A 348 19.61 31.14 35.01
C VAL A 348 19.82 30.30 33.75
N GLY A 349 20.96 30.43 33.07
CA GLY A 349 21.28 29.59 31.91
C GLY A 349 21.22 28.08 32.22
N LEU A 350 21.80 27.67 33.35
CA LEU A 350 21.76 26.27 33.81
C LEU A 350 20.34 25.80 34.17
N LEU A 351 19.52 26.67 34.78
CA LEU A 351 18.12 26.36 35.09
C LEU A 351 17.31 26.10 33.80
N TRP A 352 17.55 26.89 32.75
CA TRP A 352 16.84 26.76 31.47
C TRP A 352 17.32 25.60 30.60
N LEU A 353 18.57 25.16 30.76
CA LEU A 353 19.20 24.19 29.86
C LEU A 353 18.37 22.88 29.72
N PRO A 354 17.94 22.20 30.80
CA PRO A 354 17.11 20.99 30.67
C PRO A 354 15.79 21.24 29.96
N ILE A 355 15.18 22.41 30.20
CA ILE A 355 13.85 22.75 29.69
C ILE A 355 13.93 23.09 28.20
N VAL A 356 14.99 23.76 27.77
CA VAL A 356 15.25 24.01 26.35
C VAL A 356 15.53 22.69 25.62
N LEU A 357 16.24 21.74 26.22
CA LEU A 357 16.46 20.42 25.62
C LEU A 357 15.15 19.65 25.43
N ILE A 358 14.28 19.63 26.45
CA ILE A 358 12.95 19.02 26.36
C ILE A 358 12.12 19.74 25.28
N TYR A 359 12.11 21.07 25.28
CA TYR A 359 11.41 21.89 24.27
C TYR A 359 11.79 21.52 22.83
N LEU A 360 13.07 21.23 22.56
CA LEU A 360 13.54 20.80 21.25
C LEU A 360 13.07 19.38 20.91
N MET A 361 13.08 18.46 21.88
CA MET A 361 12.70 17.05 21.69
C MET A 361 11.18 16.85 21.54
N ASP A 362 10.36 17.64 22.23
CA ASP A 362 8.91 17.44 22.34
C ASP A 362 8.15 17.39 21.02
N LEU A 363 8.68 18.01 19.96
CA LEU A 363 8.04 17.94 18.63
C LEU A 363 7.92 16.49 18.16
N GLN A 364 8.91 15.64 18.46
CA GLN A 364 8.89 14.22 18.11
C GLN A 364 7.83 13.45 18.90
N ILE A 365 7.62 13.80 20.17
CA ILE A 365 6.61 13.16 21.03
C ILE A 365 5.21 13.45 20.48
N PHE A 366 4.89 14.73 20.25
CA PHE A 366 3.58 15.10 19.69
C PHE A 366 3.39 14.54 18.28
N TYR A 367 4.44 14.54 17.45
CA TYR A 367 4.39 13.90 16.14
C TYR A 367 4.03 12.41 16.25
N ALA A 368 4.68 11.64 17.13
CA ALA A 368 4.44 10.21 17.30
C ALA A 368 3.00 9.90 17.77
N ILE A 369 2.44 10.71 18.67
CA ILE A 369 1.06 10.55 19.14
C ILE A 369 0.08 10.79 17.99
N TYR A 370 0.19 11.93 17.32
CA TYR A 370 -0.73 12.27 16.22
C TYR A 370 -0.54 11.36 14.99
N SER A 371 0.68 10.96 14.66
CA SER A 371 0.95 10.05 13.54
C SER A 371 0.38 8.66 13.81
N SER A 372 0.45 8.17 15.06
CA SER A 372 -0.21 6.92 15.46
C SER A 372 -1.73 7.01 15.35
N LEU A 373 -2.35 8.09 15.84
CA LEU A 373 -3.80 8.28 15.77
C LEU A 373 -4.31 8.42 14.33
N VAL A 374 -3.67 9.27 13.53
CA VAL A 374 -4.04 9.46 12.12
C VAL A 374 -3.70 8.22 11.30
N GLY A 375 -2.57 7.56 11.58
CA GLY A 375 -2.18 6.30 10.97
C GLY A 375 -3.18 5.18 11.25
N ALA A 376 -3.64 5.06 12.50
CA ALA A 376 -4.68 4.11 12.88
C ALA A 376 -6.01 4.44 12.21
N GLY A 377 -6.41 5.71 12.16
CA GLY A 377 -7.62 6.16 11.46
C GLY A 377 -7.55 5.85 9.96
N VAL A 378 -6.45 6.21 9.29
CA VAL A 378 -6.23 5.90 7.87
C VAL A 378 -6.19 4.40 7.63
N GLY A 379 -5.54 3.63 8.52
CA GLY A 379 -5.49 2.16 8.46
C GLY A 379 -6.88 1.53 8.55
N LEU A 380 -7.71 2.04 9.48
CA LEU A 380 -9.09 1.60 9.66
C LEU A 380 -9.95 1.95 8.43
N PHE A 381 -9.86 3.17 7.89
CA PHE A 381 -10.58 3.56 6.67
C PHE A 381 -10.07 2.86 5.40
N ALA A 382 -8.82 2.42 5.40
CA ALA A 382 -8.22 1.60 4.36
C ALA A 382 -8.48 0.10 4.56
N HIS A 383 -9.13 -0.30 5.66
CA HIS A 383 -9.40 -1.69 6.05
C HIS A 383 -8.15 -2.58 6.00
N LEU A 384 -7.00 -1.99 6.32
CA LEU A 384 -5.74 -2.71 6.49
C LEU A 384 -5.89 -3.68 7.67
N GLY A 385 -5.87 -4.98 7.38
CA GLY A 385 -6.02 -6.02 8.40
C GLY A 385 -7.46 -6.31 8.82
N GLU A 386 -8.43 -6.13 7.92
CA GLU A 386 -9.81 -6.55 8.16
C GLU A 386 -9.96 -8.08 8.07
N ILE A 387 -9.23 -8.73 7.16
CA ILE A 387 -9.06 -10.18 7.10
C ILE A 387 -7.67 -10.52 7.64
N ARG A 388 -7.61 -10.91 8.92
CA ARG A 388 -6.39 -11.39 9.60
C ARG A 388 -6.36 -12.90 9.72
N ASN A 389 -7.54 -13.50 9.87
CA ASN A 389 -7.69 -14.92 10.16
C ASN A 389 -8.49 -15.62 9.06
N ILE A 390 -8.24 -16.93 8.92
CA ILE A 390 -8.96 -17.81 8.00
C ILE A 390 -10.49 -17.85 8.28
N GLY A 391 -10.90 -17.68 9.53
CA GLY A 391 -12.32 -17.56 9.88
C GLY A 391 -12.98 -16.32 9.26
N GLN A 392 -12.29 -15.17 9.26
CA GLN A 392 -12.77 -13.95 8.62
C GLN A 392 -12.76 -14.08 7.09
N LEU A 393 -11.76 -14.79 6.54
CA LEU A 393 -11.71 -15.14 5.12
C LEU A 393 -12.97 -15.91 4.70
N ARG A 394 -13.33 -16.96 5.46
CA ARG A 394 -14.51 -17.81 5.22
C ARG A 394 -15.80 -17.01 5.12
N LEU A 395 -16.02 -16.10 6.07
CA LEU A 395 -17.21 -15.24 6.11
C LEU A 395 -17.29 -14.31 4.90
N ARG A 396 -16.15 -13.88 4.36
CA ARG A 396 -16.10 -12.93 3.25
C ARG A 396 -15.94 -13.54 1.87
N PHE A 397 -15.61 -14.83 1.80
CA PHE A 397 -15.29 -15.50 0.54
C PHE A 397 -16.41 -15.39 -0.50
N GLN A 398 -17.68 -15.36 -0.07
CA GLN A 398 -18.83 -15.17 -0.97
C GLN A 398 -18.79 -13.82 -1.70
N PHE A 399 -18.26 -12.78 -1.05
CA PHE A 399 -18.09 -11.45 -1.62
C PHE A 399 -16.83 -11.32 -2.48
N PHE A 400 -15.97 -12.36 -2.54
CA PHE A 400 -14.74 -12.26 -3.34
C PHE A 400 -15.03 -12.27 -4.83
N ALA A 401 -15.99 -13.09 -5.27
CA ALA A 401 -16.40 -13.12 -6.67
C ALA A 401 -16.89 -11.74 -7.13
N SER A 402 -17.74 -11.08 -6.32
CA SER A 402 -18.23 -9.73 -6.63
C SER A 402 -17.14 -8.66 -6.52
N ALA A 403 -16.24 -8.75 -5.54
CA ALA A 403 -15.11 -7.83 -5.40
C ALA A 403 -14.08 -7.96 -6.54
N ILE A 404 -13.81 -9.18 -7.01
CA ILE A 404 -12.92 -9.42 -8.16
C ILE A 404 -13.54 -8.85 -9.43
N GLN A 405 -14.83 -9.09 -9.65
CA GLN A 405 -15.50 -8.55 -10.83
C GLN A 405 -15.50 -7.02 -10.82
N PHE A 406 -15.85 -6.41 -9.68
CA PHE A 406 -15.89 -4.97 -9.57
C PHE A 406 -14.52 -4.28 -9.72
N ASN A 407 -13.44 -4.87 -9.19
CA ASN A 407 -12.13 -4.22 -9.20
C ASN A 407 -11.22 -4.63 -10.38
N LEU A 408 -11.29 -5.89 -10.81
CA LEU A 408 -10.37 -6.48 -11.79
C LEU A 408 -10.98 -6.59 -13.19
N MET A 409 -12.31 -6.64 -13.33
CA MET A 409 -12.93 -6.68 -14.66
C MET A 409 -13.28 -5.27 -15.14
N PRO A 410 -12.87 -4.89 -16.37
CA PRO A 410 -13.31 -3.63 -16.94
C PRO A 410 -14.81 -3.72 -17.25
N GLU A 411 -15.65 -2.97 -16.54
CA GLU A 411 -17.05 -2.81 -16.92
C GLU A 411 -17.13 -1.96 -18.20
N GLU A 412 -17.58 -2.57 -19.30
CA GLU A 412 -17.78 -1.90 -20.59
C GLU A 412 -18.72 -0.69 -20.49
N GLN A 413 -19.67 -0.72 -19.56
CA GLN A 413 -20.70 0.30 -19.39
C GLN A 413 -20.24 1.58 -18.68
N LEU A 414 -19.11 1.58 -17.95
CA LEU A 414 -18.64 2.76 -17.19
C LEU A 414 -17.64 3.65 -17.94
N LEU A 415 -17.13 3.21 -19.10
CA LEU A 415 -16.22 4.03 -19.91
C LEU A 415 -16.90 5.26 -20.52
N ASN A 416 -18.21 5.19 -20.80
CA ASN A 416 -18.97 6.30 -21.37
C ASN A 416 -19.41 7.36 -20.34
N ALA A 417 -19.31 7.06 -19.03
CA ALA A 417 -19.69 7.96 -17.93
C ALA A 417 -18.46 8.51 -17.16
N ARG A 418 -17.27 8.45 -17.77
CA ARG A 418 -15.98 8.74 -17.16
C ARG A 418 -15.73 10.26 -17.09
N GLY A 419 -16.51 10.98 -16.27
CA GLY A 419 -16.30 12.42 -16.08
C GLY A 419 -17.19 13.12 -15.05
N THR A 420 -18.40 12.63 -14.79
CA THR A 420 -19.37 13.33 -13.92
C THR A 420 -19.19 13.00 -12.44
N LEU A 421 -19.30 13.99 -11.55
CA LEU A 421 -19.26 13.81 -10.08
C LEU A 421 -20.27 12.74 -9.60
N ARG A 422 -21.39 12.61 -10.31
CA ARG A 422 -22.44 11.60 -10.06
C ARG A 422 -21.95 10.16 -10.28
N SER A 423 -21.13 9.89 -11.31
CA SER A 423 -20.59 8.53 -11.53
C SER A 423 -19.55 8.17 -10.47
N LYS A 424 -18.72 9.12 -10.02
CA LYS A 424 -17.80 8.93 -8.88
C LYS A 424 -18.54 8.69 -7.56
N PHE A 425 -19.66 9.38 -7.34
CA PHE A 425 -20.48 9.17 -6.15
C PHE A 425 -21.21 7.82 -6.17
N ASN A 426 -21.77 7.43 -7.32
CA ASN A 426 -22.35 6.10 -7.49
C ASN A 426 -21.29 5.01 -7.30
N ASP A 427 -20.10 5.15 -7.89
CA ASP A 427 -18.95 4.24 -7.70
C ASP A 427 -18.54 4.15 -6.21
N ALA A 428 -18.54 5.28 -5.48
CA ALA A 428 -18.30 5.30 -4.04
C ALA A 428 -19.40 4.58 -3.24
N ILE A 429 -20.67 4.76 -3.61
CA ILE A 429 -21.80 4.02 -3.02
C ILE A 429 -21.69 2.53 -3.31
N HIS A 430 -21.38 2.14 -4.56
CA HIS A 430 -21.20 0.73 -4.93
C HIS A 430 -20.04 0.09 -4.15
N ARG A 431 -18.93 0.80 -3.98
CA ARG A 431 -17.82 0.39 -3.10
C ARG A 431 -18.27 0.24 -1.65
N LEU A 432 -19.01 1.21 -1.11
CA LEU A 432 -19.55 1.14 0.25
C LEU A 432 -20.48 -0.08 0.42
N LYS A 433 -21.31 -0.38 -0.57
CA LYS A 433 -22.18 -1.56 -0.57
C LYS A 433 -21.40 -2.88 -0.61
N LEU A 434 -20.40 -2.99 -1.48
CA LEU A 434 -19.49 -4.15 -1.57
C LEU A 434 -18.68 -4.35 -0.28
N ARG A 435 -18.29 -3.25 0.37
CA ARG A 435 -17.39 -3.22 1.53
C ARG A 435 -18.11 -3.48 2.86
N TYR A 436 -19.34 -2.98 3.02
CA TYR A 436 -20.10 -3.11 4.27
C TYR A 436 -21.29 -4.07 4.20
N GLY A 437 -21.56 -4.67 3.03
CA GLY A 437 -22.71 -5.57 2.86
C GLY A 437 -24.07 -4.90 3.08
N LEU A 438 -24.13 -3.56 2.98
CA LEU A 438 -25.35 -2.77 3.18
C LEU A 438 -26.23 -2.86 1.92
N GLY A 439 -27.21 -3.76 1.96
CA GLY A 439 -28.18 -3.99 0.88
C GLY A 439 -28.41 -5.47 0.64
N ARG A 440 -29.54 -5.84 -0.02
CA ARG A 440 -29.83 -7.23 -0.38
C ARG A 440 -28.57 -7.87 -0.98
N PRO A 441 -28.16 -9.08 -0.55
CA PRO A 441 -26.96 -9.74 -1.02
C PRO A 441 -26.98 -9.68 -2.53
N TYR A 442 -26.04 -8.89 -3.08
CA TYR A 442 -25.93 -8.58 -4.49
C TYR A 442 -26.11 -9.91 -5.22
N LYS A 443 -27.25 -10.07 -5.93
CA LYS A 443 -27.72 -11.27 -6.61
C LYS A 443 -26.93 -12.52 -6.20
N LYS A 444 -27.42 -13.29 -5.21
CA LYS A 444 -26.89 -14.63 -4.84
C LYS A 444 -26.13 -15.21 -6.02
N LEU A 445 -24.82 -15.46 -5.86
CA LEU A 445 -23.89 -15.83 -6.95
C LEU A 445 -24.45 -16.97 -7.83
N GLU A 446 -25.35 -17.79 -7.28
CA GLU A 446 -26.17 -18.79 -7.99
C GLU A 446 -26.97 -18.26 -9.19
N SER A 447 -27.42 -17.00 -9.18
CA SER A 447 -28.22 -16.41 -10.28
C SER A 447 -27.38 -16.03 -11.50
N ASN A 448 -26.05 -15.95 -11.35
CA ASN A 448 -25.10 -15.65 -12.42
C ASN A 448 -23.99 -16.73 -12.44
N GLN A 449 -24.32 -17.96 -12.88
CA GLN A 449 -23.35 -19.07 -13.01
C GLN A 449 -22.09 -18.70 -13.83
N VAL A 450 -22.21 -17.74 -14.75
CA VAL A 450 -21.10 -17.20 -15.56
C VAL A 450 -20.08 -16.43 -14.71
N GLU A 451 -20.51 -15.77 -13.63
CA GLU A 451 -19.63 -15.02 -12.73
C GLU A 451 -18.88 -15.97 -11.79
N ALA A 452 -19.58 -17.00 -11.28
CA ALA A 452 -18.99 -18.05 -10.47
C ALA A 452 -17.89 -18.82 -11.22
N THR A 453 -18.10 -19.14 -12.49
CA THR A 453 -17.12 -19.84 -13.33
C THR A 453 -15.90 -18.98 -13.63
N LYS A 454 -16.06 -17.68 -13.93
CA LYS A 454 -14.93 -16.76 -14.10
C LYS A 454 -14.11 -16.62 -12.82
N PHE A 455 -14.77 -16.49 -11.67
CA PHE A 455 -14.11 -16.46 -10.38
C PHE A 455 -13.33 -17.75 -10.10
N ALA A 456 -13.93 -18.91 -10.36
CA ALA A 456 -13.28 -20.21 -10.18
C ALA A 456 -11.99 -20.34 -11.02
N LEU A 457 -11.99 -19.85 -12.26
CA LEU A 457 -10.79 -19.83 -13.09
C LEU A 457 -9.67 -19.01 -12.44
N ILE A 458 -9.95 -17.78 -12.00
CA ILE A 458 -8.95 -16.91 -11.37
C ILE A 458 -8.45 -17.51 -10.06
N TRP A 459 -9.36 -18.01 -9.23
CA TRP A 459 -9.04 -18.59 -7.94
C TRP A 459 -8.17 -19.84 -8.09
N ASN A 460 -8.55 -20.77 -8.97
CA ASN A 460 -7.81 -22.01 -9.16
C ASN A 460 -6.39 -21.74 -9.70
N GLU A 461 -6.22 -20.76 -10.59
CA GLU A 461 -4.89 -20.35 -11.05
C GLU A 461 -4.01 -19.82 -9.89
N ILE A 462 -4.58 -19.06 -8.95
CA ILE A 462 -3.83 -18.58 -7.77
C ILE A 462 -3.38 -19.78 -6.91
N ILE A 463 -4.26 -20.75 -6.67
CA ILE A 463 -3.94 -21.92 -5.86
C ILE A 463 -2.93 -22.83 -6.59
N LEU A 464 -3.02 -22.96 -7.91
CA LEU A 464 -2.03 -23.69 -8.71
C LEU A 464 -0.64 -23.04 -8.63
N ILE A 465 -0.54 -21.72 -8.69
CA ILE A 465 0.75 -21.01 -8.48
C ILE A 465 1.31 -21.31 -7.09
N PHE A 466 0.47 -21.36 -6.05
CA PHE A 466 0.94 -21.73 -4.72
C PHE A 466 1.46 -23.17 -4.67
N ARG A 467 0.90 -24.06 -5.49
CA ARG A 467 1.41 -25.43 -5.61
C ARG A 467 2.73 -25.46 -6.36
N GLU A 468 2.86 -24.72 -7.47
CA GLU A 468 4.08 -24.61 -8.27
C GLU A 468 5.24 -23.98 -7.50
N GLU A 469 4.96 -23.03 -6.61
CA GLU A 469 5.93 -22.43 -5.68
C GLU A 469 6.20 -23.29 -4.43
N ASP A 470 5.62 -24.50 -4.36
CA ASP A 470 5.75 -25.46 -3.25
C ASP A 470 5.33 -24.89 -1.88
N ILE A 471 4.35 -23.97 -1.89
CA ILE A 471 3.80 -23.33 -0.69
C ILE A 471 2.72 -24.20 -0.03
N ILE A 472 1.95 -24.93 -0.85
CA ILE A 472 0.85 -25.81 -0.42
C ILE A 472 1.07 -27.25 -0.92
N SER A 473 0.53 -28.22 -0.20
CA SER A 473 0.55 -29.64 -0.61
C SER A 473 -0.55 -29.98 -1.64
N ASP A 474 -0.43 -31.14 -2.30
CA ASP A 474 -1.44 -31.65 -3.25
C ASP A 474 -2.81 -31.88 -2.57
N CYS A 475 -2.81 -32.28 -1.30
CA CYS A 475 -4.03 -32.40 -0.51
C CYS A 475 -4.67 -31.03 -0.26
N GLU A 476 -3.87 -30.02 0.11
CA GLU A 476 -4.39 -28.66 0.33
C GLU A 476 -4.88 -28.01 -0.97
N LEU A 477 -4.25 -28.31 -2.11
CA LEU A 477 -4.73 -27.89 -3.43
C LEU A 477 -6.16 -28.39 -3.67
N GLU A 478 -6.42 -29.69 -3.48
CA GLU A 478 -7.76 -30.27 -3.66
C GLU A 478 -8.81 -29.67 -2.70
N LEU A 479 -8.39 -29.24 -1.51
CA LEU A 479 -9.29 -28.63 -0.51
C LEU A 479 -9.63 -27.16 -0.80
N LEU A 480 -8.70 -26.43 -1.43
CA LEU A 480 -8.82 -25.01 -1.73
C LEU A 480 -9.42 -24.75 -3.12
N GLU A 481 -9.35 -25.71 -4.04
CA GLU A 481 -9.87 -25.58 -5.40
C GLU A 481 -11.41 -25.41 -5.45
N LEU A 482 -11.86 -24.62 -6.43
CA LEU A 482 -13.25 -24.54 -6.87
C LEU A 482 -13.46 -25.49 -8.06
N PRO A 483 -14.00 -26.71 -7.85
CA PRO A 483 -14.16 -27.67 -8.92
C PRO A 483 -15.26 -27.24 -9.90
N GLN A 484 -15.13 -27.68 -11.15
CA GLN A 484 -16.20 -27.55 -12.13
C GLN A 484 -17.42 -28.41 -11.74
N ASN A 485 -18.60 -28.00 -12.20
CA ASN A 485 -19.84 -28.77 -11.98
C ASN A 485 -19.73 -30.13 -12.67
N SER A 486 -19.81 -31.19 -11.88
CA SER A 486 -19.77 -32.59 -12.31
C SER A 486 -20.84 -33.38 -11.58
N TRP A 487 -21.23 -34.55 -12.09
CA TRP A 487 -22.29 -35.38 -11.49
C TRP A 487 -23.61 -34.62 -11.26
N ASN A 488 -23.98 -33.76 -12.22
CA ASN A 488 -25.25 -33.00 -12.25
C ASN A 488 -25.65 -32.32 -10.92
N VAL A 489 -24.65 -31.85 -10.15
CA VAL A 489 -24.89 -31.18 -8.86
C VAL A 489 -25.63 -29.86 -9.09
N ARG A 490 -26.72 -29.64 -8.36
CA ARG A 490 -27.62 -28.49 -8.56
C ARG A 490 -27.07 -27.16 -8.03
N VAL A 491 -26.00 -27.20 -7.23
CA VAL A 491 -25.43 -26.05 -6.52
C VAL A 491 -24.00 -25.73 -6.94
N ILE A 492 -23.56 -24.51 -6.65
CA ILE A 492 -22.15 -24.12 -6.78
C ILE A 492 -21.31 -24.95 -5.80
N ARG A 493 -20.27 -25.60 -6.32
CA ARG A 493 -19.35 -26.43 -5.55
C ARG A 493 -18.28 -25.57 -4.90
N TRP A 494 -18.54 -25.15 -3.67
CA TRP A 494 -17.58 -24.37 -2.88
C TRP A 494 -16.38 -25.23 -2.46
N PRO A 495 -15.20 -24.63 -2.20
CA PRO A 495 -14.03 -25.38 -1.74
C PRO A 495 -14.32 -26.13 -0.43
N CYS A 496 -13.71 -27.30 -0.25
CA CYS A 496 -13.96 -28.15 0.91
C CYS A 496 -13.66 -27.43 2.23
N PHE A 497 -12.65 -26.54 2.27
CA PHE A 497 -12.31 -25.79 3.48
C PHE A 497 -13.43 -24.85 3.98
N LEU A 498 -14.37 -24.45 3.10
CA LEU A 498 -15.55 -23.65 3.47
C LEU A 498 -16.68 -24.53 4.01
N LEU A 499 -16.78 -25.77 3.52
CA LEU A 499 -17.85 -26.72 3.83
C LEU A 499 -17.60 -27.52 5.12
N CYS A 500 -16.42 -27.38 5.73
CA CYS A 500 -15.99 -28.17 6.89
C CYS A 500 -17.02 -28.15 8.03
N ASN A 501 -17.35 -29.34 8.54
CA ASN A 501 -18.29 -29.56 9.66
C ASN A 501 -19.74 -29.12 9.39
N GLU A 502 -20.06 -28.46 8.27
CA GLU A 502 -21.41 -27.96 8.02
C GLU A 502 -22.42 -29.10 7.77
N LEU A 503 -22.01 -30.19 7.12
CA LEU A 503 -22.87 -31.37 6.93
C LEU A 503 -23.17 -32.06 8.27
N LEU A 504 -22.17 -32.22 9.13
CA LEU A 504 -22.35 -32.82 10.46
C LEU A 504 -23.26 -31.96 11.33
N LEU A 505 -23.14 -30.63 11.25
CA LEU A 505 -24.06 -29.69 11.91
C LEU A 505 -25.48 -29.76 11.35
N ALA A 506 -25.64 -29.99 10.05
CA ALA A 506 -26.96 -30.22 9.46
C ALA A 506 -27.57 -31.54 9.94
N LEU A 507 -26.77 -32.60 10.05
CA LEU A 507 -27.19 -33.91 10.57
C LEU A 507 -27.57 -33.84 12.06
N SER A 508 -26.81 -33.12 12.88
CA SER A 508 -27.16 -32.92 14.29
C SER A 508 -28.46 -32.12 14.43
N GLN A 509 -28.65 -31.09 13.62
CA GLN A 509 -29.91 -30.33 13.57
C GLN A 509 -31.09 -31.19 13.14
N ALA A 510 -30.91 -32.07 12.14
CA ALA A 510 -31.96 -32.99 11.71
C ALA A 510 -32.31 -34.05 12.78
N LYS A 511 -31.33 -34.47 13.59
CA LYS A 511 -31.54 -35.41 14.71
C LYS A 511 -32.24 -34.76 15.91
N GLU A 512 -31.89 -33.51 16.24
CA GLU A 512 -32.48 -32.79 17.37
C GLU A 512 -33.90 -32.29 17.09
N LEU A 513 -34.21 -32.01 15.82
CA LEU A 513 -35.47 -31.38 15.39
C LEU A 513 -36.38 -32.37 14.66
N VAL A 514 -36.69 -33.49 15.30
CA VAL A 514 -37.51 -34.56 14.71
C VAL A 514 -38.96 -34.13 14.49
N ASP A 515 -39.50 -33.29 15.38
CA ASP A 515 -40.91 -32.89 15.38
C ASP A 515 -41.17 -31.52 14.71
N ALA A 516 -40.12 -30.86 14.23
CA ALA A 516 -40.23 -29.56 13.59
C ALA A 516 -40.76 -29.70 12.15
N PRO A 517 -41.54 -28.73 11.64
CA PRO A 517 -41.98 -28.75 10.25
C PRO A 517 -40.80 -28.59 9.29
N ASP A 518 -40.85 -29.27 8.14
CA ASP A 518 -39.82 -29.27 7.10
C ASP A 518 -39.33 -27.86 6.73
N LYS A 519 -40.25 -26.90 6.61
CA LYS A 519 -39.93 -25.50 6.30
C LYS A 519 -39.00 -24.87 7.31
N TRP A 520 -39.23 -25.13 8.59
CA TRP A 520 -38.43 -24.53 9.66
C TRP A 520 -37.06 -25.20 9.76
N LEU A 521 -37.01 -26.53 9.62
CA LEU A 521 -35.74 -27.26 9.54
C LEU A 521 -34.90 -26.79 8.35
N TRP A 522 -35.51 -26.69 7.16
CA TRP A 522 -34.84 -26.22 5.96
C TRP A 522 -34.43 -24.74 6.06
N TYR A 523 -35.25 -23.88 6.66
CA TYR A 523 -34.90 -22.49 6.95
C TYR A 523 -33.67 -22.39 7.86
N LYS A 524 -33.59 -23.23 8.91
CA LYS A 524 -32.43 -23.27 9.83
C LYS A 524 -31.16 -23.74 9.12
N ILE A 525 -31.27 -24.73 8.22
CA ILE A 525 -30.17 -25.19 7.35
C ILE A 525 -29.74 -24.07 6.39
N CYS A 526 -30.71 -23.39 5.76
CA CYS A 526 -30.47 -22.32 4.78
C CYS A 526 -29.92 -21.03 5.37
N LYS A 527 -29.95 -20.84 6.70
CA LYS A 527 -29.34 -19.68 7.36
C LYS A 527 -27.84 -19.55 7.04
N ASN A 528 -27.15 -20.68 6.83
CA ASN A 528 -25.79 -20.70 6.30
C ASN A 528 -25.81 -21.27 4.87
N GLU A 529 -25.39 -20.47 3.90
CA GLU A 529 -25.37 -20.88 2.49
C GLU A 529 -24.42 -22.05 2.25
N TYR A 530 -23.26 -22.08 2.91
CA TYR A 530 -22.33 -23.22 2.81
C TYR A 530 -22.95 -24.52 3.33
N ARG A 531 -23.79 -24.44 4.37
CA ARG A 531 -24.50 -25.62 4.89
C ARG A 531 -25.52 -26.15 3.91
N ARG A 532 -26.31 -25.27 3.30
CA ARG A 532 -27.24 -25.65 2.24
C ARG A 532 -26.51 -26.32 1.07
N CYS A 533 -25.41 -25.71 0.61
CA CYS A 533 -24.61 -26.27 -0.48
C CYS A 533 -23.98 -27.62 -0.11
N ALA A 534 -23.45 -27.78 1.12
CA ALA A 534 -22.88 -29.04 1.59
C ALA A 534 -23.91 -30.19 1.59
N VAL A 535 -25.13 -29.92 2.06
CA VAL A 535 -26.21 -30.92 2.10
C VAL A 535 -26.64 -31.33 0.70
N LEU A 536 -26.84 -30.35 -0.20
CA LEU A 536 -27.27 -30.62 -1.57
C LEU A 536 -26.15 -31.30 -2.39
N GLU A 537 -24.90 -30.83 -2.27
CA GLU A 537 -23.77 -31.47 -2.94
C GLU A 537 -23.58 -32.91 -2.45
N ALA A 538 -23.66 -33.17 -1.13
CA ALA A 538 -23.54 -34.52 -0.61
C ALA A 538 -24.64 -35.44 -1.14
N TYR A 539 -25.90 -34.99 -1.13
CA TYR A 539 -27.03 -35.77 -1.64
C TYR A 539 -26.90 -36.09 -3.13
N ASP A 540 -26.67 -35.09 -3.97
CA ASP A 540 -26.51 -35.27 -5.41
C ASP A 540 -25.31 -36.19 -5.71
N CYS A 541 -24.18 -36.01 -5.02
CA CYS A 541 -23.01 -36.88 -5.20
C CYS A 541 -23.27 -38.32 -4.77
N ILE A 542 -23.97 -38.56 -3.66
CA ILE A 542 -24.32 -39.92 -3.20
C ILE A 542 -25.25 -40.59 -4.19
N LYS A 543 -26.27 -39.87 -4.68
CA LYS A 543 -27.20 -40.37 -5.70
C LYS A 543 -26.47 -40.79 -6.97
N HIS A 544 -25.59 -39.93 -7.48
CA HIS A 544 -24.80 -40.26 -8.66
C HIS A 544 -23.82 -41.41 -8.42
N LEU A 545 -23.12 -41.42 -7.28
CA LEU A 545 -22.16 -42.47 -6.94
C LEU A 545 -22.82 -43.85 -6.84
N LEU A 546 -23.96 -43.96 -6.16
CA LEU A 546 -24.66 -45.25 -6.01
C LEU A 546 -25.22 -45.75 -7.35
N LEU A 547 -25.75 -44.85 -8.18
CA LEU A 547 -26.26 -45.24 -9.51
C LEU A 547 -25.13 -45.58 -10.50
N ASP A 548 -23.92 -45.06 -10.31
CA ASP A 548 -22.77 -45.34 -11.19
C ASP A 548 -22.06 -46.66 -10.82
N ILE A 549 -22.06 -47.04 -9.53
CA ILE A 549 -21.48 -48.31 -9.06
C ILE A 549 -22.37 -49.52 -9.38
N ILE A 550 -23.70 -49.30 -9.51
CA ILE A 550 -24.66 -50.36 -9.81
C ILE A 550 -24.93 -50.38 -11.32
N LYS A 551 -24.78 -51.55 -11.95
CA LYS A 551 -25.05 -51.77 -13.37
C LYS A 551 -26.46 -51.30 -13.77
N ARG A 552 -26.56 -50.49 -14.82
CA ARG A 552 -27.83 -49.85 -15.25
C ARG A 552 -28.98 -50.81 -15.59
N ASN A 553 -28.67 -52.04 -15.99
CA ASN A 553 -29.65 -53.02 -16.47
C ASN A 553 -30.02 -54.08 -15.40
N THR A 554 -29.78 -53.81 -14.11
CA THR A 554 -30.12 -54.76 -13.02
C THR A 554 -31.31 -54.28 -12.18
N GLU A 555 -31.98 -55.21 -11.50
CA GLU A 555 -33.10 -54.89 -10.60
C GLU A 555 -32.67 -53.94 -9.49
N GLU A 556 -31.43 -54.07 -8.99
CA GLU A 556 -30.88 -53.23 -7.93
C GLU A 556 -30.75 -51.76 -8.35
N HIS A 557 -30.46 -51.49 -9.63
CA HIS A 557 -30.40 -50.13 -10.14
C HIS A 557 -31.80 -49.50 -10.17
N SER A 558 -32.81 -50.29 -10.53
CA SER A 558 -34.21 -49.84 -10.52
C SER A 558 -34.69 -49.52 -9.11
N ILE A 559 -34.38 -50.39 -8.13
CA ILE A 559 -34.69 -50.20 -6.70
C ILE A 559 -34.06 -48.92 -6.16
N MET A 560 -32.77 -48.71 -6.44
CA MET A 560 -32.07 -47.50 -6.00
C MET A 560 -32.64 -46.24 -6.66
N THR A 561 -33.02 -46.32 -7.94
CA THR A 561 -33.63 -45.21 -8.67
C THR A 561 -34.98 -44.82 -8.06
N VAL A 562 -35.84 -45.81 -7.77
CA VAL A 562 -37.14 -45.60 -7.13
C VAL A 562 -36.98 -44.99 -5.74
N LEU A 563 -36.04 -45.51 -4.92
CA LEU A 563 -35.74 -44.95 -3.60
C LEU A 563 -35.39 -43.46 -3.67
N PHE A 564 -34.50 -43.07 -4.60
CA PHE A 564 -34.14 -41.66 -4.77
C PHE A 564 -35.28 -40.82 -5.33
N GLN A 565 -36.14 -41.37 -6.20
CA GLN A 565 -37.34 -40.69 -6.68
C GLN A 565 -38.34 -40.42 -5.57
N GLU A 566 -38.54 -41.38 -4.66
CA GLU A 566 -39.42 -41.21 -3.50
C GLU A 566 -38.88 -40.14 -2.55
N ILE A 567 -37.57 -40.12 -2.30
CA ILE A 567 -36.92 -39.05 -1.52
C ILE A 567 -37.10 -37.69 -2.20
N ASP A 568 -36.80 -37.58 -3.49
CA ASP A 568 -36.97 -36.35 -4.28
C ASP A 568 -38.44 -35.87 -4.23
N HIS A 569 -39.41 -36.77 -4.35
CA HIS A 569 -40.83 -36.46 -4.28
C HIS A 569 -41.25 -35.97 -2.90
N SER A 570 -40.84 -36.65 -1.82
CA SER A 570 -41.12 -36.24 -0.43
C SER A 570 -40.56 -34.85 -0.10
N VAL A 571 -39.39 -34.50 -0.66
CA VAL A 571 -38.79 -33.17 -0.50
C VAL A 571 -39.59 -32.12 -1.28
N GLN A 572 -40.06 -32.43 -2.49
CA GLN A 572 -40.87 -31.50 -3.31
C GLN A 572 -42.23 -31.19 -2.67
N ILE A 573 -42.88 -32.18 -2.06
CA ILE A 573 -44.19 -32.01 -1.40
C ILE A 573 -44.08 -31.49 0.05
N GLU A 574 -42.86 -31.22 0.53
CA GLU A 574 -42.57 -30.73 1.89
C GLU A 574 -43.10 -31.66 3.01
N ARG A 575 -42.99 -32.99 2.81
CA ARG A 575 -43.42 -34.01 3.79
C ARG A 575 -42.30 -34.99 4.16
N PHE A 576 -41.04 -34.60 3.98
CA PHE A 576 -39.87 -35.42 4.28
C PHE A 576 -39.83 -35.89 5.74
N THR A 577 -40.04 -35.01 6.73
CA THR A 577 -40.05 -35.45 8.16
C THR A 577 -41.26 -36.33 8.50
N LYS A 578 -42.32 -36.33 7.69
CA LYS A 578 -43.49 -37.20 7.90
C LYS A 578 -43.26 -38.59 7.33
N THR A 579 -42.61 -38.69 6.18
CA THR A 579 -42.31 -39.98 5.52
C THR A 579 -41.09 -40.67 6.13
N PHE A 580 -40.04 -39.91 6.47
CA PHE A 580 -38.75 -40.45 6.87
C PHE A 580 -38.37 -40.11 8.31
N LYS A 581 -37.64 -41.04 8.94
CA LYS A 581 -37.13 -40.91 10.30
C LYS A 581 -35.74 -40.27 10.27
N THR A 582 -35.66 -39.00 10.64
CA THR A 582 -34.39 -38.25 10.64
C THR A 582 -33.33 -38.80 11.60
N THR A 583 -33.72 -39.60 12.61
CA THR A 583 -32.79 -40.26 13.52
C THR A 583 -31.97 -41.39 12.87
N ALA A 584 -32.41 -41.91 11.72
CA ALA A 584 -31.68 -42.93 10.95
C ALA A 584 -30.60 -42.33 10.03
N LEU A 585 -30.67 -41.02 9.72
CA LEU A 585 -29.70 -40.32 8.87
C LEU A 585 -28.25 -40.41 9.38
N PRO A 586 -27.95 -40.28 10.69
CA PRO A 586 -26.59 -40.48 11.20
C PRO A 586 -26.06 -41.90 11.02
N GLN A 587 -26.94 -42.91 11.09
CA GLN A 587 -26.55 -44.31 10.88
C GLN A 587 -26.22 -44.56 9.40
N LEU A 588 -27.05 -44.02 8.50
CA LEU A 588 -26.83 -44.06 7.06
C LEU A 588 -25.54 -43.32 6.67
N HIS A 589 -25.30 -42.13 7.25
CA HIS A 589 -24.04 -41.38 7.09
C HIS A 589 -22.81 -42.19 7.51
N ALA A 590 -22.86 -42.89 8.64
CA ALA A 590 -21.74 -43.74 9.10
C ALA A 590 -21.45 -44.92 8.15
N LYS A 591 -22.48 -45.54 7.55
CA LYS A 591 -22.30 -46.61 6.55
C LYS A 591 -21.81 -46.06 5.21
N LEU A 592 -22.27 -44.89 4.79
CA LEU A 592 -21.79 -44.21 3.60
C LEU A 592 -20.31 -43.84 3.70
N ILE A 593 -19.84 -43.38 4.87
CA ILE A 593 -18.40 -43.16 5.10
C ILE A 593 -17.62 -44.45 4.84
N LYS A 594 -18.05 -45.58 5.41
CA LYS A 594 -17.40 -46.88 5.19
C LYS A 594 -17.37 -47.28 3.72
N LEU A 595 -18.46 -47.07 2.98
CA LEU A 595 -18.52 -47.33 1.54
C LEU A 595 -17.50 -46.48 0.78
N VAL A 596 -17.47 -45.17 1.03
CA VAL A 596 -16.57 -44.24 0.35
C VAL A 596 -15.09 -44.49 0.71
N GLU A 597 -14.80 -44.87 1.96
CA GLU A 597 -13.47 -45.31 2.39
C GLU A 597 -13.01 -46.56 1.63
N LEU A 598 -13.89 -47.55 1.45
CA LEU A 598 -13.59 -48.77 0.67
C LEU A 598 -13.31 -48.44 -0.80
N LEU A 599 -14.07 -47.51 -1.38
CA LEU A 599 -13.86 -47.06 -2.77
C LEU A 599 -12.58 -46.24 -2.96
N SER A 600 -12.05 -45.65 -1.88
CA SER A 600 -10.82 -44.85 -1.91
C SER A 600 -9.54 -45.68 -1.73
N LYS A 601 -9.63 -46.97 -1.36
CA LYS A 601 -8.47 -47.85 -1.18
C LYS A 601 -7.87 -48.30 -2.52
N PRO A 602 -6.54 -48.51 -2.60
CA PRO A 602 -5.87 -48.94 -3.83
C PRO A 602 -6.19 -50.40 -4.20
N LYS A 603 -6.40 -51.27 -3.21
CA LYS A 603 -6.92 -52.64 -3.41
C LYS A 603 -8.39 -52.67 -3.03
N LYS A 604 -9.24 -53.10 -3.96
CA LYS A 604 -10.70 -53.08 -3.79
C LYS A 604 -11.20 -54.50 -3.58
N ASP A 605 -11.82 -54.74 -2.43
CA ASP A 605 -12.50 -55.99 -2.13
C ASP A 605 -13.97 -55.85 -2.53
N ALA A 606 -14.36 -56.43 -3.67
CA ALA A 606 -15.74 -56.35 -4.17
C ALA A 606 -16.77 -56.82 -3.11
N ASN A 607 -16.45 -57.89 -2.38
CA ASN A 607 -17.31 -58.43 -1.33
C ASN A 607 -17.55 -57.44 -0.18
N GLN A 608 -16.54 -56.64 0.20
CA GLN A 608 -16.71 -55.62 1.24
C GLN A 608 -17.59 -54.46 0.77
N VAL A 609 -17.49 -54.09 -0.52
CA VAL A 609 -18.34 -53.07 -1.14
C VAL A 609 -19.79 -53.55 -1.19
N VAL A 610 -20.02 -54.81 -1.59
CA VAL A 610 -21.35 -55.45 -1.58
C VAL A 610 -21.94 -55.44 -0.17
N ASN A 611 -21.18 -55.87 0.85
CA ASN A 611 -21.64 -55.87 2.24
C ASN A 611 -21.98 -54.44 2.74
N ALA A 612 -21.23 -53.43 2.32
CA ALA A 612 -21.50 -52.04 2.67
C ALA A 612 -22.78 -51.53 1.99
N LEU A 613 -23.00 -51.86 0.71
CA LEU A 613 -24.21 -51.51 -0.03
C LEU A 613 -25.45 -52.19 0.55
N GLN A 614 -25.35 -53.47 0.93
CA GLN A 614 -26.42 -54.18 1.62
C GLN A 614 -26.77 -53.53 2.95
N ALA A 615 -25.77 -53.17 3.76
CA ALA A 615 -26.02 -52.49 5.03
C ALA A 615 -26.67 -51.11 4.84
N ILE A 616 -26.34 -50.39 3.76
CA ILE A 616 -26.99 -49.11 3.41
C ILE A 616 -28.44 -49.37 3.01
N TYR A 617 -28.68 -50.36 2.15
CA TYR A 617 -30.02 -50.74 1.69
C TYR A 617 -30.91 -51.20 2.86
N GLU A 618 -30.40 -52.04 3.76
CA GLU A 618 -31.18 -52.50 4.91
C GLU A 618 -31.61 -51.35 5.81
N ILE A 619 -30.70 -50.42 6.13
CA ILE A 619 -31.02 -49.23 6.94
C ILE A 619 -31.98 -48.31 6.18
N ALA A 620 -31.78 -48.11 4.87
CA ALA A 620 -32.60 -47.24 4.04
C ALA A 620 -34.05 -47.76 3.88
N ILE A 621 -34.26 -49.07 3.86
CA ILE A 621 -35.60 -49.65 3.72
C ILE A 621 -36.26 -49.91 5.08
N ARG A 622 -35.53 -50.46 6.07
CA ARG A 622 -36.11 -50.87 7.35
C ARG A 622 -36.18 -49.78 8.41
N ASP A 623 -35.16 -48.92 8.47
CA ASP A 623 -35.00 -47.96 9.57
C ASP A 623 -35.28 -46.51 9.17
N PHE A 624 -35.17 -46.18 7.88
CA PHE A 624 -35.33 -44.82 7.38
C PHE A 624 -36.80 -44.43 7.14
N PHE A 625 -37.67 -45.35 6.72
CA PHE A 625 -39.11 -45.09 6.62
C PHE A 625 -39.76 -45.07 8.02
N LYS A 626 -40.66 -44.10 8.28
CA LYS A 626 -41.41 -44.07 9.56
C LYS A 626 -42.47 -45.18 9.63
N GLU A 627 -43.13 -45.44 8.51
CA GLU A 627 -44.11 -46.52 8.38
C GLU A 627 -43.40 -47.79 7.94
N LYS A 628 -43.55 -48.86 8.72
CA LYS A 628 -42.99 -50.18 8.38
C LYS A 628 -43.85 -50.79 7.28
N ARG A 629 -43.28 -50.93 6.09
CA ARG A 629 -43.92 -51.62 4.96
C ARG A 629 -43.69 -53.12 5.06
N THR A 630 -44.71 -53.91 4.69
CA THR A 630 -44.53 -55.36 4.53
C THR A 630 -43.69 -55.65 3.29
N THR A 631 -43.10 -56.85 3.21
CA THR A 631 -42.30 -57.27 2.04
C THR A 631 -43.09 -57.20 0.73
N GLU A 632 -44.39 -57.48 0.78
CA GLU A 632 -45.31 -57.39 -0.36
C GLU A 632 -45.49 -55.95 -0.84
N GLN A 633 -45.70 -55.00 0.09
CA GLN A 633 -45.80 -53.57 -0.22
C GLN A 633 -44.49 -53.02 -0.80
N LEU A 634 -43.34 -53.48 -0.30
CA LEU A 634 -42.03 -53.10 -0.84
C LEU A 634 -41.80 -53.61 -2.27
N MET A 635 -42.37 -54.77 -2.64
CA MET A 635 -42.30 -55.32 -4.00
C MET A 635 -43.22 -54.57 -4.97
N GLU A 636 -44.41 -54.16 -4.51
CA GLU A 636 -45.36 -53.33 -5.26
C GLU A 636 -44.76 -51.95 -5.55
N ASP A 637 -44.17 -51.32 -4.53
CA ASP A 637 -43.50 -50.02 -4.63
C ASP A 637 -42.20 -50.07 -5.47
N GLY A 638 -41.71 -51.26 -5.83
CA GLY A 638 -40.47 -51.43 -6.59
C GLY A 638 -39.20 -51.20 -5.76
N LEU A 639 -39.31 -51.26 -4.43
CA LEU A 639 -38.22 -51.11 -3.47
C LEU A 639 -37.57 -52.43 -3.06
N ALA A 640 -38.12 -53.58 -3.50
CA ALA A 640 -37.57 -54.92 -3.28
C ALA A 640 -37.55 -55.73 -4.59
N SER A 641 -36.66 -56.72 -4.68
CA SER A 641 -36.54 -57.60 -5.86
C SER A 641 -37.83 -58.39 -6.09
N ARG A 642 -38.26 -58.50 -7.37
CA ARG A 642 -39.51 -59.18 -7.77
C ARG A 642 -39.33 -60.67 -8.02
N ASN A 643 -38.09 -61.15 -8.13
CA ASN A 643 -37.78 -62.52 -8.50
C ASN A 643 -37.42 -63.39 -7.27
N PRO A 644 -38.23 -64.40 -6.89
CA PRO A 644 -37.88 -65.32 -5.81
C PRO A 644 -36.72 -66.27 -6.17
N ALA A 645 -36.37 -66.41 -7.46
CA ALA A 645 -35.26 -67.25 -7.92
C ALA A 645 -33.86 -66.60 -7.80
N SER A 646 -33.76 -65.27 -7.69
CA SER A 646 -32.51 -64.55 -7.39
C SER A 646 -32.15 -64.55 -5.91
N SER A 647 -33.01 -65.09 -5.04
CA SER A 647 -32.81 -65.21 -3.59
C SER A 647 -31.70 -66.21 -3.17
N ALA A 648 -31.09 -66.92 -4.13
CA ALA A 648 -29.95 -67.79 -3.87
C ALA A 648 -28.62 -67.02 -3.75
N GLY A 649 -28.55 -65.80 -4.30
CA GLY A 649 -27.40 -64.89 -4.20
C GLY A 649 -27.67 -63.71 -3.26
N LEU A 650 -26.61 -63.15 -2.70
CA LEU A 650 -26.68 -61.95 -1.88
C LEU A 650 -27.05 -60.72 -2.75
N LEU A 651 -27.97 -59.87 -2.30
CA LEU A 651 -28.39 -58.68 -3.05
C LEU A 651 -27.17 -57.77 -3.34
N PHE A 652 -27.02 -57.27 -4.57
CA PHE A 652 -25.83 -56.56 -5.09
C PHE A 652 -24.58 -57.41 -5.44
N GLU A 653 -24.54 -58.72 -5.19
CA GLU A 653 -23.33 -59.55 -5.42
C GLU A 653 -22.87 -59.56 -6.88
N ASN A 654 -23.79 -59.59 -7.84
CA ASN A 654 -23.50 -59.61 -9.29
C ASN A 654 -23.71 -58.24 -9.99
N ALA A 655 -24.18 -57.24 -9.25
CA ALA A 655 -24.64 -55.94 -9.77
C ALA A 655 -23.61 -54.81 -9.62
N VAL A 656 -22.56 -55.00 -8.81
CA VAL A 656 -21.50 -54.01 -8.59
C VAL A 656 -20.50 -54.02 -9.75
N GLU A 657 -20.33 -52.89 -10.42
CA GLU A 657 -19.28 -52.64 -11.41
C GLU A 657 -18.44 -51.46 -10.94
N LEU A 658 -17.20 -51.72 -10.56
CA LEU A 658 -16.28 -50.68 -10.11
C LEU A 658 -15.70 -49.95 -11.34
N PRO A 659 -15.72 -48.61 -11.37
CA PRO A 659 -15.14 -47.85 -12.48
C PRO A 659 -13.66 -48.15 -12.69
N ASP A 660 -13.16 -48.01 -13.93
CA ASP A 660 -11.76 -48.20 -14.30
C ASP A 660 -10.82 -47.56 -13.27
N PRO A 661 -9.84 -48.28 -12.70
CA PRO A 661 -8.87 -47.71 -11.76
C PRO A 661 -8.14 -46.46 -12.31
N ASN A 662 -8.03 -46.30 -13.62
CA ASN A 662 -7.40 -45.14 -14.26
C ASN A 662 -8.33 -43.92 -14.38
N ASN A 663 -9.60 -44.01 -13.96
CA ASN A 663 -10.51 -42.88 -13.98
C ASN A 663 -10.22 -41.89 -12.83
N VAL A 664 -9.16 -41.09 -13.02
CA VAL A 664 -8.68 -40.09 -12.04
C VAL A 664 -9.79 -39.13 -11.63
N PHE A 665 -10.67 -38.76 -12.57
CA PHE A 665 -11.77 -37.86 -12.32
C PHE A 665 -12.78 -38.44 -11.32
N PHE A 666 -13.22 -39.69 -11.53
CA PHE A 666 -14.14 -40.37 -10.62
C PHE A 666 -13.56 -40.45 -9.20
N TYR A 667 -12.33 -40.95 -9.04
CA TYR A 667 -11.72 -41.07 -7.71
C TYR A 667 -11.41 -39.73 -7.05
N ARG A 668 -11.19 -38.66 -7.82
CA ARG A 668 -11.08 -37.30 -7.26
C ARG A 668 -12.42 -36.83 -6.68
N GLN A 669 -13.54 -37.15 -7.33
CA GLN A 669 -14.87 -36.86 -6.79
C GLN A 669 -15.21 -37.71 -5.55
N VAL A 670 -14.83 -38.99 -5.55
CA VAL A 670 -14.97 -39.88 -4.38
C VAL A 670 -14.18 -39.33 -3.19
N ARG A 671 -12.92 -38.91 -3.40
CA ARG A 671 -12.09 -38.29 -2.36
C ARG A 671 -12.71 -36.99 -1.84
N ARG A 672 -13.26 -36.15 -2.72
CA ARG A 672 -13.99 -34.95 -2.30
C ARG A 672 -15.23 -35.26 -1.49
N LEU A 673 -16.04 -36.23 -1.91
CA LEU A 673 -17.22 -36.68 -1.17
C LEU A 673 -16.81 -37.22 0.20
N HIS A 674 -15.74 -38.02 0.26
CA HIS A 674 -15.15 -38.48 1.52
C HIS A 674 -14.82 -37.30 2.43
N THR A 675 -14.15 -36.26 1.91
CA THR A 675 -13.83 -35.05 2.67
C THR A 675 -15.08 -34.37 3.20
N ILE A 676 -16.12 -34.18 2.38
CA ILE A 676 -17.37 -33.53 2.82
C ILE A 676 -18.03 -34.34 3.95
N LEU A 677 -18.09 -35.67 3.81
CA LEU A 677 -18.71 -36.57 4.80
C LEU A 677 -17.93 -36.66 6.11
N THR A 678 -16.60 -36.60 6.06
CA THR A 678 -15.71 -36.80 7.23
C THR A 678 -15.17 -35.51 7.83
N SER A 679 -15.32 -34.36 7.17
CA SER A 679 -14.74 -33.09 7.59
C SER A 679 -15.19 -32.68 8.99
N ARG A 680 -14.21 -32.39 9.85
CA ARG A 680 -14.39 -31.88 11.22
C ARG A 680 -13.73 -30.50 11.37
N ASP A 681 -13.87 -29.90 12.55
CA ASP A 681 -13.31 -28.59 12.89
C ASP A 681 -11.78 -28.48 12.75
N SER A 682 -11.05 -29.60 12.68
CA SER A 682 -9.60 -29.62 12.44
C SER A 682 -9.19 -29.01 11.09
N MET A 683 -10.10 -28.95 10.11
CA MET A 683 -9.85 -28.34 8.80
C MET A 683 -9.98 -26.81 8.78
N GLN A 684 -10.29 -26.16 9.92
CA GLN A 684 -10.42 -24.70 10.00
C GLN A 684 -9.12 -23.95 9.70
N ASN A 685 -7.96 -24.61 9.84
CA ASN A 685 -6.62 -24.01 9.72
C ASN A 685 -5.94 -24.27 8.36
N ILE A 686 -6.70 -24.49 7.29
CA ILE A 686 -6.14 -24.76 5.95
C ILE A 686 -6.08 -23.46 5.14
N PRO A 687 -4.97 -23.13 4.46
CA PRO A 687 -3.69 -23.86 4.40
C PRO A 687 -2.89 -23.73 5.70
N VAL A 688 -2.09 -24.75 6.04
CA VAL A 688 -1.28 -24.79 7.27
C VAL A 688 -0.12 -23.78 7.21
N ASN A 689 0.45 -23.60 6.02
CA ASN A 689 1.59 -22.71 5.81
C ASN A 689 1.23 -21.24 6.09
N LEU A 690 2.02 -20.59 6.95
CA LEU A 690 1.86 -19.18 7.30
C LEU A 690 2.02 -18.24 6.09
N GLU A 691 2.91 -18.58 5.16
CA GLU A 691 3.14 -17.76 3.96
C GLU A 691 1.92 -17.79 3.03
N ALA A 692 1.33 -18.97 2.84
CA ALA A 692 0.09 -19.14 2.08
C ALA A 692 -1.04 -18.28 2.68
N ARG A 693 -1.22 -18.36 4.00
CA ARG A 693 -2.21 -17.55 4.72
C ARG A 693 -1.95 -16.06 4.57
N ARG A 694 -0.70 -15.62 4.70
CA ARG A 694 -0.31 -14.22 4.55
C ARG A 694 -0.64 -13.71 3.15
N ARG A 695 -0.30 -14.46 2.11
CA ARG A 695 -0.57 -14.09 0.71
C ARG A 695 -2.06 -14.08 0.38
N ILE A 696 -2.83 -15.06 0.84
CA ILE A 696 -4.29 -15.09 0.66
C ILE A 696 -4.95 -13.93 1.40
N ALA A 697 -4.56 -13.69 2.67
CA ALA A 697 -5.06 -12.57 3.45
C ALA A 697 -4.70 -11.23 2.78
N PHE A 698 -3.48 -11.10 2.28
CA PHE A 698 -3.04 -9.91 1.56
C PHE A 698 -3.84 -9.68 0.27
N PHE A 699 -4.00 -10.72 -0.56
CA PHE A 699 -4.82 -10.67 -1.77
C PHE A 699 -6.25 -10.27 -1.45
N SER A 700 -6.84 -10.91 -0.46
CA SER A 700 -8.22 -10.66 -0.02
C SER A 700 -8.41 -9.24 0.49
N ASN A 701 -7.52 -8.77 1.37
CA ASN A 701 -7.56 -7.39 1.86
C ASN A 701 -7.41 -6.39 0.70
N SER A 702 -6.54 -6.68 -0.27
CA SER A 702 -6.34 -5.81 -1.45
C SER A 702 -7.60 -5.65 -2.29
N LEU A 703 -8.44 -6.69 -2.41
CA LEU A 703 -9.71 -6.62 -3.14
C LEU A 703 -10.72 -5.68 -2.47
N PHE A 704 -10.69 -5.52 -1.14
CA PHE A 704 -11.59 -4.60 -0.44
C PHE A 704 -11.00 -3.20 -0.26
N MET A 705 -9.73 -2.99 -0.60
CA MET A 705 -9.08 -1.68 -0.59
C MET A 705 -9.54 -0.77 -1.73
N ASN A 706 -9.20 0.52 -1.65
CA ASN A 706 -9.47 1.48 -2.70
C ASN A 706 -8.54 1.25 -3.90
N MET A 707 -8.99 0.41 -4.82
CA MET A 707 -8.27 0.04 -6.03
C MET A 707 -8.79 0.82 -7.24
N PRO A 708 -7.91 1.36 -8.12
CA PRO A 708 -8.35 1.96 -9.36
C PRO A 708 -8.85 0.87 -10.32
N HIS A 709 -9.96 1.15 -11.01
CA HIS A 709 -10.54 0.26 -12.02
C HIS A 709 -9.53 -0.12 -13.11
N ALA A 710 -9.48 -1.41 -13.45
CA ALA A 710 -8.59 -1.94 -14.47
C ALA A 710 -8.95 -1.35 -15.86
N PRO A 711 -7.99 -0.78 -16.62
CA PRO A 711 -8.24 -0.39 -18.00
C PRO A 711 -8.37 -1.63 -18.89
N GLN A 712 -9.03 -1.49 -20.04
CA GLN A 712 -9.01 -2.52 -21.09
C GLN A 712 -7.57 -2.87 -21.49
N VAL A 713 -7.34 -4.13 -21.88
CA VAL A 713 -6.01 -4.65 -22.24
C VAL A 713 -5.34 -3.77 -23.31
N GLU A 714 -6.10 -3.29 -24.29
CA GLU A 714 -5.63 -2.40 -25.37
C GLU A 714 -5.10 -1.06 -24.86
N LYS A 715 -5.66 -0.55 -23.76
CA LYS A 715 -5.29 0.74 -23.15
C LYS A 715 -4.29 0.58 -22.00
N MET A 716 -3.85 -0.64 -21.74
CA MET A 716 -2.94 -0.94 -20.64
C MET A 716 -1.51 -0.55 -21.05
N MET A 717 -0.93 0.46 -20.39
CA MET A 717 0.48 0.78 -20.67
C MET A 717 1.38 -0.37 -20.24
N ALA A 718 2.31 -0.74 -21.12
CA ALA A 718 3.37 -1.70 -20.83
C ALA A 718 4.21 -1.21 -19.64
N PHE A 719 4.56 -2.12 -18.74
CA PHE A 719 5.36 -1.81 -17.56
C PHE A 719 6.60 -2.70 -17.56
N SER A 720 7.78 -2.09 -17.52
CA SER A 720 9.05 -2.81 -17.26
C SER A 720 9.53 -2.47 -15.86
N VAL A 721 9.60 -3.46 -14.97
CA VAL A 721 10.32 -3.32 -13.70
C VAL A 721 11.80 -3.58 -13.98
N LEU A 722 12.60 -2.51 -13.98
CA LEU A 722 14.05 -2.62 -13.86
C LEU A 722 14.39 -2.66 -12.36
N THR A 723 14.39 -3.85 -11.78
CA THR A 723 14.94 -4.05 -10.42
C THR A 723 16.46 -3.97 -10.48
N ARG A 724 17.04 -3.10 -9.64
CA ARG A 724 18.43 -2.61 -9.69
C ARG A 724 19.53 -3.67 -9.50
N THR A 725 19.22 -4.95 -9.27
CA THR A 725 20.22 -5.97 -8.91
C THR A 725 20.24 -7.24 -9.76
N THR A 726 19.31 -7.45 -10.70
CA THR A 726 19.39 -8.59 -11.63
C THR A 726 18.99 -8.19 -13.05
N VAL A 727 19.95 -8.24 -13.97
CA VAL A 727 19.69 -8.09 -15.40
C VAL A 727 18.99 -9.35 -15.89
N LYS A 728 17.65 -9.38 -15.81
CA LYS A 728 16.81 -10.21 -16.68
C LYS A 728 15.89 -9.29 -17.46
N LYS A 729 16.24 -9.02 -18.73
CA LYS A 729 15.34 -8.40 -19.71
C LYS A 729 14.23 -9.41 -20.02
N TYR A 730 13.01 -9.15 -19.55
CA TYR A 730 11.82 -9.76 -20.13
C TYR A 730 11.23 -8.77 -21.15
N CYS A 731 11.76 -8.79 -22.38
CA CYS A 731 11.10 -8.17 -23.53
C CYS A 731 10.24 -9.24 -24.20
N THR A 732 8.92 -9.17 -24.03
CA THR A 732 8.00 -10.08 -24.70
C THR A 732 7.36 -9.37 -25.89
N THR A 733 7.64 -9.84 -27.10
CA THR A 733 7.06 -9.37 -28.36
C THR A 733 5.59 -9.80 -28.51
N ARG A 734 4.84 -9.00 -29.28
CA ARG A 734 3.36 -9.02 -29.44
C ARG A 734 2.75 -10.38 -29.82
N ASN A 735 3.50 -11.28 -30.47
CA ASN A 735 2.99 -12.57 -30.94
C ASN A 735 3.08 -13.71 -29.91
N ASN A 736 3.96 -13.63 -28.91
CA ASN A 736 4.04 -14.63 -27.82
C ASN A 736 3.06 -14.33 -26.66
N CYS A 737 2.27 -13.26 -26.79
CA CYS A 737 1.31 -12.81 -25.78
C CYS A 737 0.13 -13.78 -25.61
N ALA A 738 -0.38 -14.41 -26.67
CA ALA A 738 -1.66 -15.13 -26.58
C ALA A 738 -1.66 -16.36 -25.64
N LEU A 739 -0.53 -17.07 -25.51
CA LEU A 739 -0.45 -18.29 -24.68
C LEU A 739 0.12 -18.08 -23.27
N ARG A 740 1.03 -17.11 -23.05
CA ARG A 740 1.66 -16.86 -21.73
C ARG A 740 1.05 -15.67 -20.96
N MET A 741 0.16 -14.87 -21.56
CA MET A 741 -0.41 -13.69 -20.89
C MET A 741 -1.44 -13.97 -19.81
N LYS A 742 -2.04 -15.17 -19.71
CA LYS A 742 -3.07 -15.41 -18.68
C LYS A 742 -2.50 -15.43 -17.25
N MET A 743 -1.28 -15.94 -17.06
CA MET A 743 -0.70 -16.17 -15.72
C MET A 743 0.03 -14.97 -15.12
N GLY A 744 0.71 -14.16 -15.92
CA GLY A 744 1.40 -12.95 -15.44
C GLY A 744 0.47 -11.78 -15.12
N PHE A 745 -0.79 -11.82 -15.57
CA PHE A 745 -1.71 -10.68 -15.55
C PHE A 745 -2.21 -10.35 -14.15
N LEU A 746 -2.58 -11.35 -13.33
CA LEU A 746 -3.04 -11.11 -11.97
C LEU A 746 -1.89 -10.67 -11.06
N SER A 747 -0.74 -11.35 -11.14
CA SER A 747 0.47 -10.97 -10.41
C SER A 747 0.97 -9.59 -10.84
N CYS A 748 0.99 -9.25 -12.13
CA CYS A 748 1.37 -7.90 -12.58
C CYS A 748 0.31 -6.82 -12.28
N ILE A 749 -0.99 -7.11 -12.28
CA ILE A 749 -2.02 -6.14 -11.88
C ILE A 749 -1.94 -5.89 -10.37
N ILE A 750 -1.83 -6.95 -9.57
CA ILE A 750 -1.64 -6.84 -8.13
C ILE A 750 -0.30 -6.18 -7.82
N TYR A 751 0.78 -6.48 -8.56
CA TYR A 751 2.09 -5.86 -8.39
C TYR A 751 2.14 -4.41 -8.90
N ARG A 752 1.35 -4.05 -9.91
CA ARG A 752 1.20 -2.67 -10.43
C ARG A 752 0.30 -1.84 -9.53
N GLN A 753 -0.78 -2.40 -9.01
CA GLN A 753 -1.61 -1.79 -7.97
C GLN A 753 -0.86 -1.74 -6.64
N PHE A 754 0.00 -2.71 -6.34
CA PHE A 754 0.98 -2.64 -5.25
C PHE A 754 1.98 -1.54 -5.54
N MET A 755 2.67 -1.45 -6.67
CA MET A 755 3.57 -0.32 -6.97
C MET A 755 2.86 1.05 -7.04
N LEU A 756 1.55 1.11 -7.29
CA LEU A 756 0.74 2.33 -7.18
C LEU A 756 0.30 2.61 -5.74
N MET A 757 0.01 1.58 -4.94
CA MET A 757 -0.34 1.64 -3.51
C MET A 757 0.89 1.80 -2.64
N SER A 758 1.88 0.91 -2.70
CA SER A 758 3.28 1.07 -2.30
C SER A 758 3.92 2.29 -2.94
N GLY A 759 3.52 2.76 -4.12
CA GLY A 759 3.95 4.08 -4.62
C GLY A 759 3.35 5.22 -3.81
N LYS A 760 2.09 5.11 -3.39
CA LYS A 760 1.43 6.05 -2.45
C LYS A 760 1.86 5.86 -0.99
N ILE A 761 2.23 4.64 -0.57
CA ILE A 761 2.64 4.27 0.78
C ILE A 761 4.14 4.50 0.99
N LEU A 762 4.99 4.24 -0.01
CA LEU A 762 6.40 4.71 -0.06
C LEU A 762 6.47 6.20 -0.37
N ARG A 763 5.56 6.84 -1.14
CA ARG A 763 5.53 8.32 -1.14
C ARG A 763 5.14 8.89 0.23
N ARG A 764 4.29 8.18 0.98
CA ARG A 764 3.96 8.53 2.38
C ARG A 764 5.03 8.10 3.39
N GLY A 765 5.84 7.08 3.11
CA GLY A 765 6.83 6.49 4.03
C GLY A 765 8.30 6.79 3.72
N CYS A 766 8.67 7.17 2.49
CA CYS A 766 9.97 7.81 2.19
C CYS A 766 10.00 9.25 2.73
N ALA A 767 8.82 9.85 2.95
CA ALA A 767 8.71 11.05 3.78
C ALA A 767 8.91 10.77 5.29
N GLU A 768 9.11 9.52 5.72
CA GLU A 768 9.41 9.13 7.11
C GLU A 768 10.77 8.41 7.27
N LYS A 769 11.52 8.15 6.18
CA LYS A 769 12.86 7.54 6.25
C LYS A 769 13.99 8.39 5.65
N GLU A 770 13.68 9.60 5.20
CA GLU A 770 14.63 10.71 5.06
C GLU A 770 14.24 11.86 5.99
N TRP A 771 14.13 11.58 7.30
CA TRP A 771 14.13 12.58 8.36
C TRP A 771 14.91 12.07 9.56
#